data_AF-A0A947MP19-F1
#
_entry.id   AF-A0A947MP19-F1
#
_cell.length_a   1.000
_cell.length_b   1.000
_cell.length_c   1.000
_cell.angle_alpha   90.00
_cell.angle_beta   90.00
_cell.angle_gamma   90.00
#
_symmetry.space_group_name_H-M   'P 1'
#
loop_
_entity.id
_entity.type
_entity.pdbx_description
1 polymer ?
#
loop_
_entity_poly.entity_id
_entity_poly.type
_entity_poly.pdbx_seq_one_letter_code
_entity_poly.pdbx_strand_id
1 'polypeptide(L)'
;MSVTRSRVPSRSLLNCLFVVAVWAPCAFADSRELGVQATLLAESGEAADGDFTLTFRLYDGAEPGANVLWSETIADIPVVSGQFDTVLGVASPLFAALFSDNPSMWLAISVDAGPGVPIGGEAELPRRPLTAVAYAFTAERAGTAADLVCEGCVGLAELDVDVVTQAEFDAQQTMVATALDDVDAALTALQAALAAAGDDAVDLEARVTAVEGSASASAAALATLQGALAGVEAEVALLGDASTGHTTLLAAHAASLESLGGRLDVVEGAVAAAVQEFALFSGEVSADVAAHGTRLTALEGSSTTQAQAISGLDTRVTAAEGASATQAQAISGLDTRVTAAEGAALTQALATSALDTRLLSAEASLLQVGVSLSALQDVATELDGRMDAVEADQSSMNGALTTVTTRVDALETLTTALDAVTTLDDLACSDGQLAVKGPAGWGCMTPPVVPPAPPVCTGSFKALQWDGATWSCAGISTGSGGVRGVPFSDPWGNVFDGDERKATSFDTANGVCLGLGARLPTVTELWRVSWARSGDLGSAATSSQLWTIVRGKSGINATRYLIKLSDAAISEVTLGTGTFAYRCIWPVGRPDTYSGAACNGPPGSPCLTSPWGRGLLTLDAADHAPLDIDGAQSECTVSGALLPPITHLYGALSSTAGLVTVSGKTLVGSDGYLTWPGEVPTAAPTFSLIAPDSSLASFRCLGATAPFALHPNTLAGNLGSVFTDPATGTVSHATDLPNFPWQDAVSDCQTRGGALPDAAEWRRLTDLSLPSIAGKELWAAAGRVVPATQFVAAKLFSYYGNTLDVQVSPGVAPFKQYRCLFRSLDPDYAGPPSCNAGTETCFQTTATGTVPVIRWADPKDRFPNTLAGAVATCAAEGGRLPSYGELVALIRQGLPNGSAPTKVIWTTSLRVGWAGTESGWTARIASATDGGVAGDTLAPGSFLPYRCVWSNERL
;
A
#
# COMPACT_ATOMS: atom_id res chain seq x y z
N MET A 1 2.78 54.89 45.91
CA MET A 1 2.47 56.21 45.31
C MET A 1 0.96 56.39 45.42
N SER A 2 0.42 57.48 45.99
CA SER A 2 0.47 58.88 45.49
C SER A 2 -0.22 59.03 44.12
N VAL A 3 -1.07 60.03 43.85
CA VAL A 3 -1.82 61.02 44.67
C VAL A 3 -2.75 61.81 43.72
N THR A 4 -3.57 62.77 44.20
CA THR A 4 -4.32 63.82 43.41
C THR A 4 -5.53 63.37 42.55
N ARG A 5 -6.61 64.18 42.35
CA ARG A 5 -6.99 65.51 42.91
C ARG A 5 -8.51 65.82 42.81
N SER A 6 -9.02 66.57 43.81
CA SER A 6 -9.97 67.73 43.77
C SER A 6 -10.95 67.90 42.59
N ARG A 7 -12.20 68.38 42.82
CA ARG A 7 -12.49 69.76 43.29
C ARG A 7 -13.83 69.95 44.02
N VAL A 8 -13.83 70.93 44.93
CA VAL A 8 -14.99 71.59 45.57
C VAL A 8 -15.21 72.97 44.90
N PRO A 9 -16.38 73.61 45.04
CA PRO A 9 -16.63 74.62 46.11
C PRO A 9 -18.09 74.50 46.66
N SER A 10 -18.68 75.27 47.59
CA SER A 10 -18.38 76.44 48.47
C SER A 10 -19.59 76.62 49.44
N ARG A 11 -19.58 77.32 50.59
CA ARG A 11 -18.57 78.06 51.39
C ARG A 11 -19.13 78.35 52.80
N SER A 12 -18.25 78.44 53.81
CA SER A 12 -18.32 79.40 54.97
C SER A 12 -19.44 79.24 56.01
N LEU A 13 -19.35 79.66 57.29
CA LEU A 13 -18.33 80.10 58.29
C LEU A 13 -19.14 80.26 59.62
N LEU A 14 -18.69 80.24 60.89
CA LEU A 14 -17.56 79.73 61.71
C LEU A 14 -18.03 79.94 63.21
N ASN A 15 -17.42 79.61 64.36
CA ASN A 15 -16.08 79.15 64.75
C ASN A 15 -16.02 78.48 66.15
N CYS A 16 -14.90 77.81 66.43
CA CYS A 16 -14.24 77.52 67.72
C CYS A 16 -15.01 77.31 69.04
N LEU A 17 -14.82 76.08 69.55
CA LEU A 17 -14.53 75.75 70.95
C LEU A 17 -13.48 76.69 71.61
N PHE A 18 -13.62 76.98 72.91
CA PHE A 18 -12.49 77.00 73.86
C PHE A 18 -12.95 76.82 75.32
N VAL A 19 -12.06 76.34 76.19
CA VAL A 19 -12.32 76.04 77.61
C VAL A 19 -11.36 76.85 78.49
N VAL A 20 -11.83 77.42 79.62
CA VAL A 20 -11.14 77.44 80.93
C VAL A 20 -12.04 78.02 82.03
N ALA A 21 -11.96 77.42 83.22
CA ALA A 21 -12.80 77.59 84.41
C ALA A 21 -12.69 78.94 85.17
N VAL A 22 -13.61 79.16 86.14
CA VAL A 22 -13.38 79.47 87.58
C VAL A 22 -14.58 80.20 88.24
N TRP A 23 -15.23 79.52 89.20
CA TRP A 23 -15.89 79.98 90.45
C TRP A 23 -16.96 81.11 90.47
N ALA A 24 -18.16 80.73 90.96
CA ALA A 24 -18.88 81.24 92.16
C ALA A 24 -19.04 82.77 92.42
N PRO A 25 -20.22 83.26 92.87
CA PRO A 25 -20.96 82.68 94.00
C PRO A 25 -22.48 82.49 93.82
N CYS A 26 -23.10 81.84 94.81
CA CYS A 26 -24.55 81.60 94.88
C CYS A 26 -25.33 82.86 95.27
N ALA A 27 -26.54 82.98 94.72
CA ALA A 27 -27.64 83.75 95.32
C ALA A 27 -28.81 82.78 95.54
N PHE A 28 -29.44 82.82 96.72
CA PHE A 28 -30.69 82.11 96.94
C PHE A 28 -31.82 82.89 96.25
N ALA A 29 -32.46 82.29 95.26
CA ALA A 29 -33.75 82.75 94.77
C ALA A 29 -34.85 82.06 95.58
N ASP A 30 -35.51 82.81 96.45
CA ASP A 30 -36.73 82.38 97.14
C ASP A 30 -37.90 82.44 96.14
N SER A 31 -37.93 81.47 95.23
CA SER A 31 -38.95 81.41 94.17
C SER A 31 -40.28 80.98 94.77
N ARG A 32 -41.31 81.82 94.63
CA ARG A 32 -42.65 81.54 95.13
C ARG A 32 -43.59 81.28 93.97
N GLU A 33 -44.37 80.22 94.09
CA GLU A 33 -45.22 79.67 93.03
C GLU A 33 -46.70 79.93 93.34
N LEU A 34 -47.46 80.39 92.35
CA LEU A 34 -48.88 80.73 92.47
C LEU A 34 -49.71 79.93 91.47
N GLY A 35 -50.46 78.94 91.96
CA GLY A 35 -51.40 78.17 91.15
C GLY A 35 -52.59 79.01 90.67
N VAL A 36 -52.94 78.88 89.39
CA VAL A 36 -54.05 79.57 88.71
C VAL A 36 -54.84 78.56 87.88
N GLN A 37 -56.06 78.26 88.35
CA GLN A 37 -57.03 77.46 87.62
C GLN A 37 -58.06 78.36 86.91
N ALA A 38 -58.37 78.08 85.65
CA ALA A 38 -59.38 78.81 84.89
C ALA A 38 -60.06 77.95 83.81
N THR A 39 -61.12 78.49 83.21
CA THR A 39 -61.81 77.89 82.07
C THR A 39 -61.70 78.83 80.86
N LEU A 40 -61.14 78.32 79.77
CA LEU A 40 -61.05 78.94 78.47
C LEU A 40 -62.21 78.45 77.58
N LEU A 41 -62.91 79.40 76.94
CA LEU A 41 -64.01 79.12 76.03
C LEU A 41 -63.70 79.71 74.65
N ALA A 42 -64.19 79.05 73.60
CA ALA A 42 -64.15 79.56 72.24
C ALA A 42 -65.13 80.72 72.05
N GLU A 43 -65.01 81.46 70.93
CA GLU A 43 -65.94 82.55 70.61
C GLU A 43 -67.40 82.07 70.40
N SER A 44 -67.60 80.76 70.15
CA SER A 44 -68.91 80.10 70.13
C SER A 44 -69.55 79.91 71.51
N GLY A 45 -68.79 80.08 72.59
CA GLY A 45 -69.20 79.76 73.97
C GLY A 45 -68.99 78.29 74.37
N GLU A 46 -68.44 77.46 73.48
CA GLU A 46 -68.05 76.07 73.77
C GLU A 46 -66.67 76.00 74.44
N ALA A 47 -66.35 74.86 75.06
CA ALA A 47 -65.03 74.59 75.64
C ALA A 47 -63.92 74.62 74.57
N ALA A 48 -62.81 75.31 74.87
CA ALA A 48 -61.63 75.33 74.00
C ALA A 48 -60.60 74.29 74.46
N ASP A 49 -60.42 73.22 73.69
CA ASP A 49 -59.51 72.11 74.02
C ASP A 49 -58.27 72.11 73.12
N GLY A 50 -57.12 71.75 73.68
CA GLY A 50 -55.81 71.72 73.01
C GLY A 50 -54.70 72.36 73.86
N ASP A 51 -53.49 72.39 73.31
CA ASP A 51 -52.33 73.04 73.95
C ASP A 51 -52.25 74.51 73.49
N PHE A 52 -52.18 75.45 74.44
CA PHE A 52 -52.19 76.91 74.16
C PHE A 52 -51.01 77.62 74.80
N THR A 53 -50.51 78.67 74.14
CA THR A 53 -49.53 79.59 74.73
C THR A 53 -50.27 80.74 75.42
N LEU A 54 -50.12 80.85 76.74
CA LEU A 54 -50.79 81.88 77.54
C LEU A 54 -49.77 82.86 78.12
N THR A 55 -50.11 84.15 78.08
CA THR A 55 -49.33 85.20 78.74
C THR A 55 -50.13 85.80 79.88
N PHE A 56 -49.58 85.69 81.09
CA PHE A 56 -50.16 86.20 82.33
C PHE A 56 -49.48 87.52 82.71
N ARG A 57 -50.26 88.50 83.18
CA ARG A 57 -49.76 89.81 83.62
C ARG A 57 -50.42 90.25 84.91
N LEU A 58 -49.63 90.82 85.82
CA LEU A 58 -50.12 91.49 87.02
C LEU A 58 -50.06 93.01 86.83
N TYR A 59 -51.15 93.68 87.19
CA TYR A 59 -51.33 95.13 87.03
C TYR A 59 -51.60 95.84 88.36
N ASP A 60 -51.20 97.11 88.47
CA ASP A 60 -51.50 98.01 89.59
C ASP A 60 -52.91 98.65 89.53
N GLY A 61 -53.73 98.28 88.54
CA GLY A 61 -55.07 98.83 88.34
C GLY A 61 -55.99 97.97 87.47
N ALA A 62 -57.29 98.06 87.75
CA ALA A 62 -58.34 97.36 87.01
C ALA A 62 -58.51 97.85 85.55
N GLU A 63 -58.26 99.15 85.31
CA GLU A 63 -58.60 99.83 84.06
C GLU A 63 -57.51 99.69 82.98
N PRO A 64 -57.87 99.75 81.68
CA PRO A 64 -56.91 99.84 80.58
C PRO A 64 -55.98 101.05 80.73
N GLY A 65 -54.68 100.81 80.76
CA GLY A 65 -53.65 101.84 80.98
C GLY A 65 -52.93 101.79 82.33
N ALA A 66 -53.34 100.90 83.24
CA ALA A 66 -52.57 100.55 84.44
C ALA A 66 -51.18 99.94 84.10
N ASN A 67 -50.22 100.04 85.01
CA ASN A 67 -48.84 99.57 84.81
C ASN A 67 -48.75 98.04 84.96
N VAL A 68 -47.98 97.39 84.08
CA VAL A 68 -47.58 95.98 84.26
C VAL A 68 -46.52 95.91 85.36
N LEU A 69 -46.85 95.25 86.45
CA LEU A 69 -45.94 95.00 87.58
C LEU A 69 -45.09 93.74 87.36
N TRP A 70 -45.64 92.73 86.69
CA TRP A 70 -45.00 91.44 86.41
C TRP A 70 -45.66 90.78 85.18
N SER A 71 -44.89 89.96 84.45
CA SER A 71 -45.37 89.25 83.24
C SER A 71 -44.64 87.92 83.05
N GLU A 72 -45.37 86.91 82.60
CA GLU A 72 -44.87 85.57 82.29
C GLU A 72 -45.61 84.99 81.08
N THR A 73 -44.90 84.33 80.17
CA THR A 73 -45.49 83.61 79.04
C THR A 73 -45.13 82.14 79.16
N ILE A 74 -46.14 81.29 79.16
CA ILE A 74 -46.01 79.83 79.29
C ILE A 74 -46.58 79.22 78.01
N ALA A 75 -45.74 78.48 77.29
CA ALA A 75 -46.13 77.73 76.10
C ALA A 75 -46.76 76.39 76.46
N ASP A 76 -47.49 75.80 75.51
CA ASP A 76 -47.98 74.42 75.54
C ASP A 76 -48.74 74.04 76.83
N ILE A 77 -49.60 74.94 77.36
CA ILE A 77 -50.51 74.62 78.47
C ILE A 77 -51.66 73.76 77.93
N PRO A 78 -51.84 72.52 78.42
CA PRO A 78 -52.93 71.66 77.99
C PRO A 78 -54.26 72.11 78.61
N VAL A 79 -55.23 72.45 77.77
CA VAL A 79 -56.61 72.74 78.16
C VAL A 79 -57.48 71.56 77.74
N VAL A 80 -58.26 71.01 78.68
CA VAL A 80 -59.11 69.82 78.46
C VAL A 80 -60.49 70.06 79.04
N SER A 81 -61.55 69.80 78.26
CA SER A 81 -62.92 70.24 78.56
C SER A 81 -63.01 71.74 78.92
N GLY A 82 -62.19 72.55 78.25
CA GLY A 82 -62.05 73.99 78.44
C GLY A 82 -61.34 74.40 79.73
N GLN A 83 -60.91 73.47 80.58
CA GLN A 83 -60.27 73.80 81.86
C GLN A 83 -58.76 73.62 81.82
N PHE A 84 -58.02 74.55 82.43
CA PHE A 84 -56.59 74.41 82.72
C PHE A 84 -56.29 74.77 84.17
N ASP A 85 -55.18 74.22 84.66
CA ASP A 85 -54.47 74.66 85.86
C ASP A 85 -53.01 74.90 85.46
N THR A 86 -52.40 75.96 85.99
CA THR A 86 -50.99 76.26 85.74
C THR A 86 -50.37 76.99 86.94
N VAL A 87 -49.05 76.97 87.04
CA VAL A 87 -48.31 77.56 88.16
C VAL A 87 -47.49 78.74 87.65
N LEU A 88 -47.80 79.93 88.17
CA LEU A 88 -47.09 81.16 87.86
C LEU A 88 -45.85 81.32 88.74
N GLY A 89 -44.78 81.89 88.18
CA GLY A 89 -43.51 82.13 88.86
C GLY A 89 -42.38 81.15 88.50
N VAL A 90 -42.59 80.27 87.50
CA VAL A 90 -41.66 79.18 87.15
C VAL A 90 -40.62 79.63 86.12
N ALA A 91 -40.99 80.50 85.17
CA ALA A 91 -40.10 81.12 84.18
C ALA A 91 -39.74 82.58 84.55
N SER A 92 -40.66 83.31 85.19
CA SER A 92 -40.49 84.66 85.73
C SER A 92 -40.76 84.67 87.24
N PRO A 93 -39.77 84.46 88.13
CA PRO A 93 -39.99 84.31 89.56
C PRO A 93 -40.83 85.43 90.22
N LEU A 94 -41.79 85.03 91.05
CA LEU A 94 -42.59 85.95 91.88
C LEU A 94 -41.86 86.21 93.21
N PHE A 95 -41.53 87.47 93.49
CA PHE A 95 -40.85 87.88 94.71
C PHE A 95 -41.84 88.42 95.75
N ALA A 96 -41.63 88.11 97.03
CA ALA A 96 -42.52 88.56 98.12
C ALA A 96 -42.72 90.09 98.18
N ALA A 97 -41.71 90.88 97.77
CA ALA A 97 -41.78 92.34 97.70
C ALA A 97 -42.87 92.86 96.74
N LEU A 98 -43.18 92.10 95.68
CA LEU A 98 -44.25 92.44 94.74
C LEU A 98 -45.62 92.56 95.43
N PHE A 99 -45.83 91.76 96.49
CA PHE A 99 -47.07 91.69 97.26
C PHE A 99 -47.09 92.58 98.50
N SER A 100 -45.94 93.02 99.03
CA SER A 100 -45.88 94.03 100.09
C SER A 100 -46.09 95.44 99.57
N ASP A 101 -45.57 95.72 98.38
CA ASP A 101 -45.46 97.09 97.87
C ASP A 101 -46.72 97.50 97.06
N ASN A 102 -47.52 96.52 96.63
CA ASN A 102 -48.75 96.71 95.87
C ASN A 102 -49.96 96.10 96.62
N PRO A 103 -50.70 96.88 97.44
CA PRO A 103 -51.79 96.36 98.27
C PRO A 103 -53.08 96.04 97.50
N SER A 104 -53.07 96.16 96.16
CA SER A 104 -54.13 95.75 95.26
C SER A 104 -53.53 95.48 93.89
N MET A 105 -53.74 94.27 93.37
CA MET A 105 -53.23 93.82 92.08
C MET A 105 -54.30 93.05 91.30
N TRP A 106 -54.24 93.14 89.97
CA TRP A 106 -55.16 92.49 89.05
C TRP A 106 -54.42 91.59 88.07
N LEU A 107 -54.87 90.34 87.93
CA LEU A 107 -54.39 89.37 86.95
C LEU A 107 -55.14 89.53 85.63
N ALA A 108 -54.39 89.59 84.53
CA ALA A 108 -54.90 89.52 83.16
C ALA A 108 -54.26 88.35 82.41
N ILE A 109 -54.94 87.87 81.37
CA ILE A 109 -54.50 86.73 80.55
C ILE A 109 -54.68 87.13 79.07
N SER A 110 -53.63 86.93 78.26
CA SER A 110 -53.67 86.98 76.80
C SER A 110 -53.43 85.57 76.26
N VAL A 111 -54.18 85.18 75.22
CA VAL A 111 -54.01 83.88 74.53
C VAL A 111 -53.30 84.12 73.21
N ASP A 112 -52.16 83.45 73.00
CA ASP A 112 -51.56 83.32 71.67
C ASP A 112 -51.98 81.96 71.08
N ALA A 113 -52.82 82.04 70.06
CA ALA A 113 -53.39 80.90 69.36
C ALA A 113 -52.83 80.88 67.94
N GLY A 114 -51.97 79.88 67.66
CA GLY A 114 -51.28 79.75 66.39
C GLY A 114 -52.23 79.79 65.17
N PRO A 115 -51.75 80.25 64.00
CA PRO A 115 -52.58 80.62 62.86
C PRO A 115 -53.45 79.44 62.35
N GLY A 116 -54.72 79.44 62.74
CA GLY A 116 -55.71 78.42 62.36
C GLY A 116 -56.77 78.11 63.42
N VAL A 117 -56.58 78.49 64.68
CA VAL A 117 -57.52 78.17 65.77
C VAL A 117 -58.59 79.29 65.94
N PRO A 118 -59.89 78.98 66.03
CA PRO A 118 -60.98 79.97 66.09
C PRO A 118 -61.22 80.51 67.52
N ILE A 119 -60.27 81.27 68.04
CA ILE A 119 -60.41 82.12 69.22
C ILE A 119 -59.90 83.53 68.89
N GLY A 120 -60.61 84.56 69.36
CA GLY A 120 -60.32 85.97 69.03
C GLY A 120 -58.90 86.38 69.46
N GLY A 121 -58.03 86.61 68.47
CA GLY A 121 -56.58 86.74 68.70
C GLY A 121 -56.14 87.98 69.50
N GLU A 122 -55.09 87.80 70.30
CA GLU A 122 -54.31 88.82 71.05
C GLU A 122 -55.08 89.78 71.97
N ALA A 123 -56.39 89.60 72.17
CA ALA A 123 -57.15 90.39 73.15
C ALA A 123 -56.78 90.01 74.60
N GLU A 124 -56.48 91.01 75.44
CA GLU A 124 -56.34 90.82 76.89
C GLU A 124 -57.72 90.58 77.51
N LEU A 125 -57.89 89.43 78.19
CA LEU A 125 -59.15 89.05 78.82
C LEU A 125 -59.44 89.93 80.07
N PRO A 126 -60.72 90.14 80.44
CA PRO A 126 -61.10 91.04 81.53
C PRO A 126 -60.39 90.73 82.86
N ARG A 127 -59.67 91.73 83.37
CA ARG A 127 -58.79 91.59 84.54
C ARG A 127 -59.55 91.20 85.80
N ARG A 128 -59.00 90.28 86.59
CA ARG A 128 -59.57 89.84 87.87
C ARG A 128 -58.68 90.25 89.05
N PRO A 129 -59.23 90.81 90.14
CA PRO A 129 -58.43 91.16 91.31
C PRO A 129 -57.87 89.90 91.99
N LEU A 130 -56.62 89.95 92.44
CA LEU A 130 -56.05 88.93 93.31
C LEU A 130 -56.68 89.04 94.70
N THR A 131 -57.01 87.88 95.30
CA THR A 131 -57.63 87.78 96.64
C THR A 131 -56.63 87.30 97.68
N ALA A 132 -57.06 87.19 98.95
CA ALA A 132 -56.20 86.97 100.12
C ALA A 132 -55.19 85.80 100.01
N VAL A 133 -55.49 84.76 99.23
CA VAL A 133 -54.58 83.62 99.00
C VAL A 133 -53.25 84.07 98.39
N ALA A 134 -53.26 85.01 97.44
CA ALA A 134 -52.04 85.49 96.78
C ALA A 134 -51.18 86.38 97.70
N TYR A 135 -51.77 87.03 98.71
CA TYR A 135 -51.04 87.84 99.69
C TYR A 135 -50.49 87.00 100.85
N ALA A 136 -50.82 85.70 100.94
CA ALA A 136 -50.35 84.83 102.01
C ALA A 136 -48.80 84.72 102.08
N PHE A 137 -48.10 85.04 100.99
CA PHE A 137 -46.64 85.14 100.95
C PHE A 137 -46.04 86.15 101.95
N THR A 138 -46.82 87.07 102.52
CA THR A 138 -46.34 88.04 103.53
C THR A 138 -46.39 87.52 104.98
N ALA A 139 -46.88 86.31 105.23
CA ALA A 139 -47.22 85.81 106.57
C ALA A 139 -46.03 85.34 107.45
N GLU A 140 -44.77 85.61 107.05
CA GLU A 140 -43.57 85.08 107.72
C GLU A 140 -42.69 86.16 108.37
N ARG A 141 -43.25 86.94 109.32
CA ARG A 141 -42.40 87.66 110.29
C ARG A 141 -43.06 87.89 111.66
N ALA A 142 -42.36 87.36 112.66
CA ALA A 142 -42.73 87.24 114.07
C ALA A 142 -43.32 88.50 114.73
N GLY A 143 -44.20 88.27 115.70
CA GLY A 143 -44.61 89.30 116.66
C GLY A 143 -43.53 89.58 117.72
N THR A 144 -43.38 90.85 118.08
CA THR A 144 -42.66 91.31 119.27
C THR A 144 -43.48 92.39 119.96
N ALA A 145 -43.91 92.13 121.19
CA ALA A 145 -44.65 93.11 122.01
C ALA A 145 -43.66 93.84 122.93
N ALA A 146 -43.36 95.10 122.61
CA ALA A 146 -42.51 95.96 123.43
C ALA A 146 -42.79 97.45 123.17
N ASP A 147 -43.87 97.97 123.75
CA ASP A 147 -43.82 99.28 124.41
C ASP A 147 -45.01 99.46 125.35
N LEU A 148 -44.74 100.05 126.53
CA LEU A 148 -45.74 100.35 127.56
C LEU A 148 -45.42 101.72 128.15
N VAL A 149 -46.29 102.69 127.89
CA VAL A 149 -46.29 103.99 128.57
C VAL A 149 -47.67 104.24 129.12
N CYS A 150 -47.75 104.58 130.41
CA CYS A 150 -48.99 104.89 131.11
C CYS A 150 -48.80 106.21 131.87
N GLU A 151 -49.54 107.24 131.49
CA GLU A 151 -49.62 108.48 132.26
C GLU A 151 -51.00 109.13 132.03
N GLY A 152 -51.77 109.34 133.11
CA GLY A 152 -53.17 109.77 133.00
C GLY A 152 -54.03 109.51 134.23
N CYS A 153 -53.64 110.05 135.40
CA CYS A 153 -54.39 109.87 136.64
C CYS A 153 -54.83 111.20 137.28
N VAL A 154 -56.14 111.39 137.48
CA VAL A 154 -56.80 112.26 138.47
C VAL A 154 -58.25 111.78 138.63
N GLY A 155 -58.93 111.91 139.77
CA GLY A 155 -58.48 112.42 141.07
C GLY A 155 -59.57 112.24 142.16
N LEU A 156 -59.19 112.25 143.43
CA LEU A 156 -60.09 111.98 144.56
C LEU A 156 -60.98 113.19 144.91
N ALA A 157 -62.16 113.31 144.28
CA ALA A 157 -63.09 114.42 144.55
C ALA A 157 -64.59 114.07 144.56
N GLU A 158 -65.02 112.94 143.97
CA GLU A 158 -66.44 112.67 143.65
C GLU A 158 -66.94 111.37 144.32
N LEU A 159 -67.25 111.44 145.62
CA LEU A 159 -67.83 110.34 146.42
C LEU A 159 -69.22 110.71 146.96
N ASP A 160 -70.18 109.81 146.82
CA ASP A 160 -71.45 109.77 147.59
C ASP A 160 -71.98 108.31 147.65
N VAL A 161 -72.71 107.91 148.71
CA VAL A 161 -73.00 106.48 149.05
C VAL A 161 -74.27 106.29 149.90
N ASP A 162 -75.13 105.29 149.59
CA ASP A 162 -76.08 104.68 150.55
C ASP A 162 -76.51 103.22 150.17
N VAL A 163 -77.32 102.53 151.01
CA VAL A 163 -77.28 101.04 151.24
C VAL A 163 -78.57 100.21 150.94
N VAL A 164 -78.44 98.86 150.74
CA VAL A 164 -79.50 97.85 150.46
C VAL A 164 -79.38 96.58 151.40
N THR A 165 -80.26 95.55 151.34
CA THR A 165 -80.54 94.60 152.47
C THR A 165 -80.63 93.07 152.18
N GLN A 166 -80.42 92.27 153.25
CA GLN A 166 -80.21 90.81 153.36
C GLN A 166 -80.98 89.83 152.44
N ALA A 167 -82.20 90.11 151.96
CA ALA A 167 -83.03 89.11 151.27
C ALA A 167 -82.41 88.58 149.95
N GLU A 168 -81.47 89.33 149.39
CA GLU A 168 -80.74 89.02 148.15
C GLU A 168 -79.64 87.95 148.35
N PHE A 169 -79.27 87.65 149.60
CA PHE A 169 -78.17 86.73 149.93
C PHE A 169 -78.54 85.25 149.75
N ASP A 170 -79.67 84.82 150.34
CA ASP A 170 -80.05 83.40 150.39
C ASP A 170 -80.34 82.83 148.98
N ALA A 171 -80.77 83.68 148.04
CA ALA A 171 -80.99 83.32 146.65
C ALA A 171 -79.71 82.89 145.91
N GLN A 172 -78.55 83.48 146.25
CA GLN A 172 -77.27 83.13 145.62
C GLN A 172 -76.79 81.74 146.02
N GLN A 173 -77.08 81.29 147.25
CA GLN A 173 -76.52 80.03 147.78
C GLN A 173 -77.01 78.79 147.02
N THR A 174 -78.29 78.77 146.61
CA THR A 174 -78.88 77.64 145.86
C THR A 174 -78.26 77.49 144.47
N MET A 175 -77.93 78.60 143.79
CA MET A 175 -77.35 78.57 142.44
C MET A 175 -75.97 77.90 142.40
N VAL A 176 -75.18 78.03 143.47
CA VAL A 176 -73.84 77.44 143.57
C VAL A 176 -73.88 75.91 143.69
N ALA A 177 -74.93 75.35 144.30
CA ALA A 177 -75.07 73.90 144.44
C ALA A 177 -75.32 73.21 143.08
N THR A 178 -76.30 73.68 142.30
CA THR A 178 -76.59 73.12 140.97
C THR A 178 -75.38 73.21 140.04
N ALA A 179 -74.65 74.32 140.08
CA ALA A 179 -73.46 74.53 139.27
C ALA A 179 -72.29 73.57 139.59
N LEU A 180 -72.28 72.93 140.77
CA LEU A 180 -71.29 71.90 141.11
C LEU A 180 -71.69 70.51 140.60
N ASP A 181 -72.98 70.16 140.67
CA ASP A 181 -73.50 68.90 140.11
C ASP A 181 -73.34 68.86 138.58
N ASP A 182 -73.62 69.99 137.89
CA ASP A 182 -73.40 70.14 136.45
C ASP A 182 -71.91 69.97 136.07
N VAL A 183 -70.98 70.40 136.94
CA VAL A 183 -69.53 70.26 136.72
C VAL A 183 -69.05 68.82 136.93
N ASP A 184 -69.59 68.08 137.91
CA ASP A 184 -69.24 66.66 138.10
C ASP A 184 -69.79 65.76 136.99
N ALA A 185 -71.01 66.06 136.52
CA ALA A 185 -71.58 65.45 135.32
C ALA A 185 -70.73 65.73 134.06
N ALA A 186 -70.27 66.97 133.87
CA ALA A 186 -69.39 67.34 132.78
C ALA A 186 -68.01 66.66 132.88
N LEU A 187 -67.43 66.55 134.09
CA LEU A 187 -66.17 65.84 134.33
C LEU A 187 -66.29 64.35 134.01
N THR A 188 -67.39 63.72 134.42
CA THR A 188 -67.68 62.30 134.11
C THR A 188 -67.82 62.08 132.61
N ALA A 189 -68.52 62.97 131.91
CA ALA A 189 -68.64 62.92 130.45
C ALA A 189 -67.29 63.11 129.74
N LEU A 190 -66.44 64.02 130.25
CA LEU A 190 -65.09 64.27 129.71
C LEU A 190 -64.16 63.06 129.92
N GLN A 191 -64.25 62.37 131.05
CA GLN A 191 -63.51 61.13 131.31
C GLN A 191 -63.94 60.00 130.36
N ALA A 192 -65.25 59.85 130.11
CA ALA A 192 -65.76 58.87 129.14
C ALA A 192 -65.31 59.19 127.70
N ALA A 193 -65.32 60.47 127.30
CA ALA A 193 -64.81 60.91 126.00
C ALA A 193 -63.30 60.69 125.86
N LEU A 194 -62.51 60.89 126.91
CA LEU A 194 -61.07 60.62 126.91
C LEU A 194 -60.76 59.12 126.81
N ALA A 195 -61.57 58.26 127.45
CA ALA A 195 -61.44 56.81 127.30
C ALA A 195 -61.72 56.37 125.86
N ALA A 196 -62.82 56.84 125.27
CA ALA A 196 -63.16 56.55 123.87
C ALA A 196 -62.08 57.05 122.89
N ALA A 197 -61.53 58.25 123.10
CA ALA A 197 -60.41 58.76 122.32
C ALA A 197 -59.11 57.96 122.50
N GLY A 198 -58.95 57.27 123.63
CA GLY A 198 -57.88 56.30 123.86
C GLY A 198 -58.07 55.00 123.07
N ASP A 199 -59.29 54.46 123.07
CA ASP A 199 -59.64 53.28 122.26
C ASP A 199 -59.52 53.56 120.74
N ASP A 200 -59.98 54.73 120.28
CA ASP A 200 -59.82 55.21 118.90
C ASP A 200 -58.33 55.35 118.50
N ALA A 201 -57.47 55.79 119.42
CA ALA A 201 -56.03 55.88 119.17
C ALA A 201 -55.37 54.49 119.04
N VAL A 202 -55.85 53.49 119.78
CA VAL A 202 -55.37 52.10 119.69
C VAL A 202 -55.86 51.43 118.40
N ASP A 203 -57.10 51.68 117.95
CA ASP A 203 -57.55 51.25 116.61
C ASP A 203 -56.70 51.89 115.51
N LEU A 204 -56.39 53.18 115.63
CA LEU A 204 -55.55 53.90 114.67
C LEU A 204 -54.12 53.33 114.62
N GLU A 205 -53.49 53.03 115.76
CA GLU A 205 -52.16 52.40 115.82
C GLU A 205 -52.16 50.98 115.20
N ALA A 206 -53.19 50.18 115.50
CA ALA A 206 -53.36 48.85 114.89
C ALA A 206 -53.55 48.94 113.36
N ARG A 207 -54.31 49.93 112.88
CA ARG A 207 -54.52 50.18 111.44
C ARG A 207 -53.29 50.72 110.75
N VAL A 208 -52.52 51.60 111.38
CA VAL A 208 -51.21 52.05 110.87
C VAL A 208 -50.27 50.85 110.72
N THR A 209 -50.15 50.00 111.75
CA THR A 209 -49.35 48.77 111.71
C THR A 209 -49.77 47.84 110.55
N ALA A 210 -51.08 47.69 110.32
CA ALA A 210 -51.61 46.90 109.20
C ALA A 210 -51.31 47.52 107.82
N VAL A 211 -51.32 48.85 107.71
CA VAL A 211 -50.92 49.58 106.50
C VAL A 211 -49.42 49.46 106.25
N GLU A 212 -48.56 49.56 107.27
CA GLU A 212 -47.12 49.37 107.16
C GLU A 212 -46.76 47.95 106.71
N GLY A 213 -47.44 46.93 107.26
CA GLY A 213 -47.31 45.55 106.81
C GLY A 213 -47.75 45.37 105.34
N SER A 214 -48.85 46.01 104.95
CA SER A 214 -49.36 45.98 103.57
C SER A 214 -48.42 46.70 102.58
N ALA A 215 -47.83 47.82 102.98
CA ALA A 215 -46.83 48.54 102.21
C ALA A 215 -45.54 47.73 102.06
N SER A 216 -45.09 47.06 103.12
CA SER A 216 -43.93 46.16 103.11
C SER A 216 -44.13 44.96 102.19
N ALA A 217 -45.31 44.34 102.23
CA ALA A 217 -45.69 43.27 101.30
C ALA A 217 -45.75 43.77 99.84
N SER A 218 -46.26 44.99 99.62
CA SER A 218 -46.32 45.62 98.30
C SER A 218 -44.93 45.93 97.74
N ALA A 219 -43.98 46.38 98.59
CA ALA A 219 -42.59 46.60 98.20
C ALA A 219 -41.88 45.28 97.83
N ALA A 220 -42.12 44.19 98.57
CA ALA A 220 -41.59 42.86 98.22
C ALA A 220 -42.18 42.31 96.92
N ALA A 221 -43.48 42.54 96.66
CA ALA A 221 -44.12 42.23 95.39
C ALA A 221 -43.53 43.05 94.23
N LEU A 222 -43.31 44.36 94.43
CA LEU A 222 -42.68 45.23 93.44
C LEU A 222 -41.25 44.78 93.10
N ALA A 223 -40.44 44.43 94.09
CA ALA A 223 -39.09 43.90 93.86
C ALA A 223 -39.12 42.56 93.09
N THR A 224 -40.12 41.71 93.35
CA THR A 224 -40.33 40.46 92.61
C THR A 224 -40.73 40.74 91.16
N LEU A 225 -41.60 41.71 90.91
CA LEU A 225 -42.00 42.15 89.56
C LEU A 225 -40.84 42.81 88.80
N GLN A 226 -39.97 43.57 89.47
CA GLN A 226 -38.74 44.12 88.89
C GLN A 226 -37.76 43.02 88.47
N GLY A 227 -37.58 41.99 89.30
CA GLY A 227 -36.78 40.81 88.96
C GLY A 227 -37.35 40.03 87.77
N ALA A 228 -38.68 39.86 87.71
CA ALA A 228 -39.35 39.24 86.58
C ALA A 228 -39.23 40.07 85.29
N LEU A 229 -39.36 41.41 85.38
CA LEU A 229 -39.18 42.32 84.26
C LEU A 229 -37.77 42.24 83.68
N ALA A 230 -36.73 42.28 84.51
CA ALA A 230 -35.34 42.13 84.07
C ALA A 230 -35.08 40.76 83.40
N GLY A 231 -35.80 39.70 83.83
CA GLY A 231 -35.80 38.41 83.14
C GLY A 231 -36.42 38.48 81.74
N VAL A 232 -37.59 39.12 81.61
CA VAL A 232 -38.27 39.34 80.31
C VAL A 232 -37.43 40.23 79.39
N GLU A 233 -36.77 41.26 79.91
CA GLU A 233 -35.85 42.12 79.13
C GLU A 233 -34.67 41.32 78.56
N ALA A 234 -34.10 40.38 79.34
CA ALA A 234 -33.06 39.48 78.87
C ALA A 234 -33.56 38.46 77.82
N GLU A 235 -34.77 37.91 77.98
CA GLU A 235 -35.40 37.04 76.97
C GLU A 235 -35.69 37.82 75.67
N VAL A 236 -36.18 39.07 75.77
CA VAL A 236 -36.41 39.96 74.61
C VAL A 236 -35.10 40.30 73.89
N ALA A 237 -34.00 40.52 74.62
CA ALA A 237 -32.69 40.71 74.01
C ALA A 237 -32.22 39.48 73.21
N LEU A 238 -32.35 38.28 73.79
CA LEU A 238 -32.03 37.01 73.10
C LEU A 238 -32.92 36.76 71.88
N LEU A 239 -34.20 37.14 71.92
CA LEU A 239 -35.10 37.11 70.76
C LEU A 239 -34.68 38.12 69.67
N GLY A 240 -34.15 39.28 70.05
CA GLY A 240 -33.55 40.25 69.13
C GLY A 240 -32.32 39.72 68.41
N ASP A 241 -31.40 39.09 69.14
CA ASP A 241 -30.22 38.42 68.57
C ASP A 241 -30.63 37.26 67.64
N ALA A 242 -31.58 36.43 68.07
CA ALA A 242 -32.10 35.33 67.24
C ALA A 242 -32.79 35.83 65.96
N SER A 243 -33.55 36.92 66.03
CA SER A 243 -34.14 37.59 64.86
C SER A 243 -33.08 38.13 63.89
N THR A 244 -31.97 38.67 64.43
CA THR A 244 -30.80 39.12 63.66
C THR A 244 -30.07 37.93 63.00
N GLY A 245 -29.99 36.78 63.68
CA GLY A 245 -29.52 35.52 63.11
C GLY A 245 -30.42 35.00 61.97
N HIS A 246 -31.74 35.05 62.13
CA HIS A 246 -32.68 34.62 61.09
C HIS A 246 -32.68 35.55 59.86
N THR A 247 -32.58 36.86 60.04
CA THR A 247 -32.52 37.81 58.91
C THR A 247 -31.22 37.70 58.11
N THR A 248 -30.08 37.47 58.77
CA THR A 248 -28.80 37.21 58.08
C THR A 248 -28.80 35.86 57.34
N LEU A 249 -29.37 34.80 57.91
CA LEU A 249 -29.59 33.53 57.22
C LEU A 249 -30.53 33.67 56.01
N LEU A 250 -31.61 34.45 56.13
CA LEU A 250 -32.55 34.70 55.03
C LEU A 250 -31.86 35.43 53.86
N ALA A 251 -31.00 36.41 54.14
CA ALA A 251 -30.19 37.08 53.13
C ALA A 251 -29.18 36.14 52.44
N ALA A 252 -28.53 35.24 53.21
CA ALA A 252 -27.64 34.22 52.65
C ALA A 252 -28.38 33.21 51.76
N HIS A 253 -29.59 32.80 52.14
CA HIS A 253 -30.46 31.97 51.30
C HIS A 253 -30.92 32.70 50.04
N ALA A 254 -31.27 33.99 50.11
CA ALA A 254 -31.65 34.78 48.94
C ALA A 254 -30.51 34.86 47.91
N ALA A 255 -29.28 35.19 48.34
CA ALA A 255 -28.10 35.19 47.46
C ALA A 255 -27.77 33.80 46.89
N SER A 256 -28.04 32.73 47.66
CA SER A 256 -27.88 31.34 47.19
C SER A 256 -28.91 30.97 46.11
N LEU A 257 -30.15 31.45 46.25
CA LEU A 257 -31.21 31.27 45.25
C LEU A 257 -30.92 32.08 43.97
N GLU A 258 -30.42 33.31 44.09
CA GLU A 258 -29.97 34.12 42.94
C GLU A 258 -28.82 33.43 42.19
N SER A 259 -27.84 32.89 42.91
CA SER A 259 -26.75 32.10 42.32
C SER A 259 -27.23 30.79 41.67
N LEU A 260 -28.29 30.16 42.20
CA LEU A 260 -28.92 29.00 41.57
C LEU A 260 -29.70 29.38 40.31
N GLY A 261 -30.38 30.52 40.31
CA GLY A 261 -31.07 31.09 39.15
C GLY A 261 -30.10 31.35 37.98
N GLY A 262 -29.06 32.14 38.20
CA GLY A 262 -28.05 32.41 37.17
C GLY A 262 -27.30 31.17 36.68
N ARG A 263 -27.23 30.10 37.48
CA ARG A 263 -26.73 28.78 37.05
C ARG A 263 -27.74 27.99 36.22
N LEU A 264 -29.04 28.13 36.51
CA LEU A 264 -30.11 27.54 35.70
C LEU A 264 -30.16 28.23 34.33
N ASP A 265 -30.15 29.56 34.26
CA ASP A 265 -30.15 30.34 33.01
C ASP A 265 -29.02 29.90 32.05
N VAL A 266 -27.82 29.69 32.60
CA VAL A 266 -26.65 29.19 31.84
C VAL A 266 -26.84 27.75 31.34
N VAL A 267 -27.48 26.88 32.14
CA VAL A 267 -27.79 25.51 31.73
C VAL A 267 -28.89 25.47 30.68
N GLU A 268 -29.95 26.28 30.82
CA GLU A 268 -31.02 26.39 29.82
C GLU A 268 -30.48 26.93 28.49
N GLY A 269 -29.64 27.96 28.52
CA GLY A 269 -28.94 28.47 27.34
C GLY A 269 -28.03 27.43 26.66
N ALA A 270 -27.26 26.65 27.44
CA ALA A 270 -26.41 25.59 26.92
C ALA A 270 -27.22 24.42 26.32
N VAL A 271 -28.34 24.03 26.94
CA VAL A 271 -29.26 23.01 26.41
C VAL A 271 -29.93 23.50 25.13
N ALA A 272 -30.37 24.76 25.07
CA ALA A 272 -30.96 25.36 23.87
C ALA A 272 -29.97 25.38 22.69
N ALA A 273 -28.68 25.66 22.94
CA ALA A 273 -27.63 25.58 21.93
C ALA A 273 -27.40 24.13 21.47
N ALA A 274 -27.25 23.17 22.39
CA ALA A 274 -27.04 21.77 22.06
C ALA A 274 -28.22 21.15 21.26
N VAL A 275 -29.46 21.59 21.52
CA VAL A 275 -30.64 21.20 20.73
C VAL A 275 -30.57 21.73 19.29
N GLN A 276 -30.03 22.94 19.07
CA GLN A 276 -29.81 23.48 17.73
C GLN A 276 -28.70 22.74 16.98
N GLU A 277 -27.56 22.45 17.64
CA GLU A 277 -26.48 21.65 17.07
C GLU A 277 -26.95 20.24 16.68
N PHE A 278 -27.73 19.58 17.54
CA PHE A 278 -28.32 18.27 17.24
C PHE A 278 -29.31 18.33 16.07
N ALA A 279 -30.11 19.40 15.95
CA ALA A 279 -31.03 19.60 14.84
C ALA A 279 -30.29 19.79 13.50
N LEU A 280 -29.18 20.53 13.50
CA LEU A 280 -28.32 20.69 12.32
C LEU A 280 -27.68 19.35 11.91
N PHE A 281 -27.06 18.64 12.85
CA PHE A 281 -26.46 17.31 12.61
C PHE A 281 -27.47 16.29 12.07
N SER A 282 -28.69 16.26 12.63
CA SER A 282 -29.79 15.41 12.14
C SER A 282 -30.20 15.76 10.71
N GLY A 283 -30.16 17.04 10.33
CA GLY A 283 -30.38 17.51 8.96
C GLY A 283 -29.28 17.06 8.00
N GLU A 284 -28.01 17.21 8.37
CA GLU A 284 -26.85 16.77 7.58
C GLU A 284 -26.89 15.25 7.34
N VAL A 285 -27.08 14.45 8.40
CA VAL A 285 -27.21 12.99 8.29
C VAL A 285 -28.38 12.59 7.38
N SER A 286 -29.51 13.31 7.45
CA SER A 286 -30.66 13.05 6.57
C SER A 286 -30.37 13.35 5.11
N ALA A 287 -29.62 14.43 4.83
CA ALA A 287 -29.20 14.78 3.47
C ALA A 287 -28.19 13.75 2.91
N ASP A 288 -27.22 13.32 3.73
CA ASP A 288 -26.24 12.30 3.35
C ASP A 288 -26.90 10.93 3.09
N VAL A 289 -27.89 10.53 3.89
CA VAL A 289 -28.66 9.30 3.65
C VAL A 289 -29.44 9.38 2.33
N ALA A 290 -30.07 10.52 2.01
CA ALA A 290 -30.75 10.72 0.73
C ALA A 290 -29.78 10.73 -0.47
N ALA A 291 -28.59 11.31 -0.31
CA ALA A 291 -27.54 11.29 -1.33
C ALA A 291 -26.99 9.87 -1.55
N HIS A 292 -26.77 9.09 -0.48
CA HIS A 292 -26.36 7.69 -0.56
C HIS A 292 -27.43 6.80 -1.20
N GLY A 293 -28.72 6.99 -0.87
CA GLY A 293 -29.82 6.29 -1.54
C GLY A 293 -29.85 6.56 -3.04
N THR A 294 -29.71 7.82 -3.45
CA THR A 294 -29.63 8.22 -4.87
C THR A 294 -28.45 7.56 -5.60
N ARG A 295 -27.28 7.52 -4.95
CA ARG A 295 -26.07 6.86 -5.47
C ARG A 295 -26.24 5.33 -5.57
N LEU A 296 -26.94 4.71 -4.61
CA LEU A 296 -27.23 3.27 -4.63
C LEU A 296 -28.12 2.90 -5.82
N THR A 297 -29.24 3.60 -6.03
CA THR A 297 -30.14 3.36 -7.16
C THR A 297 -29.45 3.55 -8.52
N ALA A 298 -28.52 4.50 -8.63
CA ALA A 298 -27.69 4.65 -9.84
C ALA A 298 -26.73 3.46 -10.06
N LEU A 299 -26.15 2.89 -9.00
CA LEU A 299 -25.31 1.69 -9.06
C LEU A 299 -26.13 0.43 -9.39
N GLU A 300 -27.31 0.27 -8.80
CA GLU A 300 -28.24 -0.82 -9.10
C GLU A 300 -28.68 -0.80 -10.57
N GLY A 301 -29.00 0.39 -11.10
CA GLY A 301 -29.29 0.59 -12.52
C GLY A 301 -28.10 0.21 -13.41
N SER A 302 -26.89 0.70 -13.10
CA SER A 302 -25.68 0.37 -13.86
C SER A 302 -25.37 -1.13 -13.83
N SER A 303 -25.47 -1.78 -12.66
CA SER A 303 -25.28 -3.23 -12.49
C SER A 303 -26.30 -4.02 -13.30
N THR A 304 -27.54 -3.55 -13.40
CA THR A 304 -28.59 -4.17 -14.21
C THR A 304 -28.25 -4.09 -15.71
N THR A 305 -27.81 -2.93 -16.20
CA THR A 305 -27.34 -2.77 -17.58
C THR A 305 -26.10 -3.61 -17.88
N GLN A 306 -25.15 -3.71 -16.93
CA GLN A 306 -23.96 -4.56 -17.07
C GLN A 306 -24.34 -6.05 -17.14
N ALA A 307 -25.27 -6.53 -16.31
CA ALA A 307 -25.76 -7.91 -16.38
C ALA A 307 -26.42 -8.24 -17.74
N GLN A 308 -27.22 -7.32 -18.27
CA GLN A 308 -27.81 -7.45 -19.62
C GLN A 308 -26.73 -7.47 -20.71
N ALA A 309 -25.71 -6.60 -20.62
CA ALA A 309 -24.60 -6.58 -21.56
C ALA A 309 -23.75 -7.86 -21.51
N ILE A 310 -23.51 -8.41 -20.31
CA ILE A 310 -22.80 -9.69 -20.11
C ILE A 310 -23.59 -10.85 -20.72
N SER A 311 -24.90 -10.94 -20.47
CA SER A 311 -25.76 -11.97 -21.09
C SER A 311 -25.80 -11.85 -22.63
N GLY A 312 -25.78 -10.63 -23.17
CA GLY A 312 -25.65 -10.37 -24.60
C GLY A 312 -24.27 -10.73 -25.19
N LEU A 313 -23.20 -10.66 -24.40
CA LEU A 313 -21.87 -11.13 -24.78
C LEU A 313 -21.76 -12.65 -24.73
N ASP A 314 -22.26 -13.29 -23.67
CA ASP A 314 -22.34 -14.74 -23.48
C ASP A 314 -23.07 -15.44 -24.65
N THR A 315 -24.23 -14.92 -25.03
CA THR A 315 -24.99 -15.36 -26.22
C THR A 315 -24.17 -15.27 -27.51
N ARG A 316 -23.37 -14.20 -27.67
CA ARG A 316 -22.53 -13.96 -28.85
C ARG A 316 -21.27 -14.82 -28.88
N VAL A 317 -20.66 -15.09 -27.73
CA VAL A 317 -19.51 -15.99 -27.59
C VAL A 317 -19.93 -17.42 -27.93
N THR A 318 -21.02 -17.90 -27.33
CA THR A 318 -21.61 -19.22 -27.63
C THR A 318 -21.86 -19.42 -29.14
N ALA A 319 -22.40 -18.40 -29.81
CA ALA A 319 -22.62 -18.43 -31.26
C ALA A 319 -21.32 -18.44 -32.08
N ALA A 320 -20.28 -17.70 -31.64
CA ALA A 320 -18.98 -17.67 -32.28
C ALA A 320 -18.19 -18.99 -32.09
N GLU A 321 -18.33 -19.64 -30.93
CA GLU A 321 -17.75 -20.95 -30.65
C GLU A 321 -18.37 -22.03 -31.55
N GLY A 322 -19.71 -22.06 -31.69
CA GLY A 322 -20.40 -22.96 -32.62
C GLY A 322 -20.00 -22.76 -34.09
N ALA A 323 -19.82 -21.51 -34.51
CA ALA A 323 -19.28 -21.20 -35.84
C ALA A 323 -17.82 -21.66 -36.02
N SER A 324 -16.99 -21.46 -35.00
CA SER A 324 -15.57 -21.87 -35.00
C SER A 324 -15.40 -23.40 -35.03
N ALA A 325 -16.25 -24.14 -34.30
CA ALA A 325 -16.30 -25.60 -34.34
C ALA A 325 -16.68 -26.11 -35.74
N THR A 326 -17.63 -25.45 -36.40
CA THR A 326 -18.04 -25.76 -37.78
C THR A 326 -16.91 -25.47 -38.78
N GLN A 327 -16.18 -24.37 -38.60
CA GLN A 327 -15.00 -24.04 -39.40
C GLN A 327 -13.86 -25.05 -39.20
N ALA A 328 -13.61 -25.52 -37.96
CA ALA A 328 -12.60 -26.54 -37.69
C ALA A 328 -12.90 -27.87 -38.41
N GLN A 329 -14.17 -28.30 -38.43
CA GLN A 329 -14.59 -29.47 -39.20
C GLN A 329 -14.39 -29.27 -40.71
N ALA A 330 -14.73 -28.10 -41.24
CA ALA A 330 -14.50 -27.76 -42.65
C ALA A 330 -13.01 -27.75 -43.03
N ILE A 331 -12.14 -27.25 -42.15
CA ILE A 331 -10.67 -27.26 -42.33
C ILE A 331 -10.13 -28.69 -42.33
N SER A 332 -10.54 -29.55 -41.39
CA SER A 332 -10.14 -30.97 -41.37
C SER A 332 -10.62 -31.72 -42.63
N GLY A 333 -11.82 -31.39 -43.14
CA GLY A 333 -12.32 -31.91 -44.41
C GLY A 333 -11.56 -31.41 -45.64
N LEU A 334 -10.98 -30.22 -45.59
CA LEU A 334 -10.09 -29.69 -46.64
C LEU A 334 -8.70 -30.34 -46.59
N ASP A 335 -8.11 -30.45 -45.40
CA ASP A 335 -6.82 -31.10 -45.13
C ASP A 335 -6.78 -32.56 -45.66
N THR A 336 -7.82 -33.33 -45.33
CA THR A 336 -8.02 -34.70 -45.85
C THR A 336 -8.07 -34.73 -47.38
N ARG A 337 -8.69 -33.74 -48.02
CA ARG A 337 -8.83 -33.63 -49.48
C ARG A 337 -7.55 -33.18 -50.17
N VAL A 338 -6.75 -32.30 -49.54
CA VAL A 338 -5.44 -31.88 -50.03
C VAL A 338 -4.47 -33.06 -49.98
N THR A 339 -4.38 -33.74 -48.84
CA THR A 339 -3.54 -34.95 -48.65
C THR A 339 -3.86 -36.02 -49.71
N ALA A 340 -5.14 -36.26 -50.00
CA ALA A 340 -5.56 -37.20 -51.04
C ALA A 340 -5.17 -36.74 -52.46
N ALA A 341 -5.25 -35.43 -52.75
CA ALA A 341 -4.85 -34.86 -54.03
C ALA A 341 -3.33 -34.90 -54.25
N GLU A 342 -2.53 -34.67 -53.19
CA GLU A 342 -1.07 -34.78 -53.21
C GLU A 342 -0.61 -36.22 -53.46
N GLY A 343 -1.23 -37.21 -52.80
CA GLY A 343 -0.97 -38.63 -53.06
C GLY A 343 -1.33 -39.05 -54.50
N ALA A 344 -2.42 -38.52 -55.06
CA ALA A 344 -2.78 -38.73 -56.46
C ALA A 344 -1.77 -38.07 -57.42
N ALA A 345 -1.31 -36.86 -57.12
CA ALA A 345 -0.30 -36.15 -57.92
C ALA A 345 1.06 -36.88 -57.91
N LEU A 346 1.49 -37.40 -56.76
CA LEU A 346 2.69 -38.24 -56.64
C LEU A 346 2.57 -39.50 -57.51
N THR A 347 1.42 -40.18 -57.43
CA THR A 347 1.13 -41.37 -58.24
C THR A 347 1.16 -41.06 -59.73
N GLN A 348 0.61 -39.92 -60.15
CA GLN A 348 0.65 -39.46 -61.53
C GLN A 348 2.07 -39.11 -62.01
N ALA A 349 2.90 -38.49 -61.16
CA ALA A 349 4.30 -38.18 -61.48
C ALA A 349 5.14 -39.46 -61.68
N LEU A 350 4.95 -40.47 -60.81
CA LEU A 350 5.59 -41.79 -60.96
C LEU A 350 5.14 -42.49 -62.25
N ALA A 351 3.85 -42.44 -62.59
CA ALA A 351 3.33 -42.99 -63.84
C ALA A 351 3.93 -42.29 -65.08
N THR A 352 4.09 -40.96 -65.04
CA THR A 352 4.75 -40.20 -66.11
C THR A 352 6.23 -40.56 -66.25
N SER A 353 6.99 -40.69 -65.16
CA SER A 353 8.39 -41.14 -65.21
C SER A 353 8.56 -42.57 -65.74
N ALA A 354 7.62 -43.46 -65.42
CA ALA A 354 7.58 -44.81 -65.99
C ALA A 354 7.23 -44.82 -67.49
N LEU A 355 6.41 -43.88 -67.98
CA LEU A 355 6.13 -43.69 -69.40
C LEU A 355 7.35 -43.13 -70.15
N ASP A 356 8.05 -42.15 -69.57
CA ASP A 356 9.28 -41.56 -70.11
C ASP A 356 10.38 -42.62 -70.29
N THR A 357 10.62 -43.43 -69.25
CA THR A 357 11.55 -44.57 -69.30
C THR A 357 11.19 -45.57 -70.41
N ARG A 358 9.89 -45.84 -70.60
CA ARG A 358 9.40 -46.73 -71.66
C ARG A 358 9.53 -46.12 -73.06
N LEU A 359 9.40 -44.80 -73.19
CA LEU A 359 9.60 -44.09 -74.45
C LEU A 359 11.07 -44.14 -74.88
N LEU A 360 12.00 -43.80 -73.98
CA LEU A 360 13.45 -43.91 -74.22
C LEU A 360 13.87 -45.34 -74.63
N SER A 361 13.29 -46.36 -73.98
CA SER A 361 13.53 -47.77 -74.35
C SER A 361 12.97 -48.13 -75.73
N ALA A 362 11.86 -47.52 -76.15
CA ALA A 362 11.28 -47.72 -77.48
C ALA A 362 12.08 -46.97 -78.56
N GLU A 363 12.55 -45.76 -78.29
CA GLU A 363 13.42 -44.98 -79.17
C GLU A 363 14.75 -45.70 -79.42
N ALA A 364 15.41 -46.21 -78.37
CA ALA A 364 16.60 -47.03 -78.50
C ALA A 364 16.35 -48.31 -79.33
N SER A 365 15.19 -48.95 -79.17
CA SER A 365 14.79 -50.12 -79.96
C SER A 365 14.58 -49.77 -81.44
N LEU A 366 13.95 -48.61 -81.73
CA LEU A 366 13.74 -48.12 -83.10
C LEU A 366 15.06 -47.74 -83.78
N LEU A 367 16.02 -47.15 -83.06
CA LEU A 367 17.38 -46.90 -83.57
C LEU A 367 18.08 -48.21 -83.93
N GLN A 368 17.99 -49.25 -83.09
CA GLN A 368 18.57 -50.56 -83.38
C GLN A 368 17.88 -51.25 -84.58
N VAL A 369 16.57 -51.08 -84.75
CA VAL A 369 15.85 -51.53 -85.96
C VAL A 369 16.33 -50.76 -87.20
N GLY A 370 16.58 -49.45 -87.09
CA GLY A 370 17.18 -48.65 -88.17
C GLY A 370 18.55 -49.17 -88.61
N VAL A 371 19.46 -49.42 -87.67
CA VAL A 371 20.78 -50.03 -87.96
C VAL A 371 20.63 -51.41 -88.60
N SER A 372 19.68 -52.22 -88.12
CA SER A 372 19.41 -53.55 -88.67
C SER A 372 18.85 -53.47 -90.10
N LEU A 373 18.04 -52.46 -90.41
CA LEU A 373 17.52 -52.21 -91.75
C LEU A 373 18.63 -51.78 -92.71
N SER A 374 19.55 -50.89 -92.30
CA SER A 374 20.70 -50.51 -93.13
C SER A 374 21.60 -51.71 -93.44
N ALA A 375 21.91 -52.55 -92.45
CA ALA A 375 22.67 -53.77 -92.67
C ALA A 375 21.96 -54.75 -93.64
N LEU A 376 20.62 -54.81 -93.62
CA LEU A 376 19.83 -55.58 -94.59
C LEU A 376 19.83 -54.95 -95.99
N GLN A 377 19.90 -53.62 -96.09
CA GLN A 377 20.06 -52.92 -97.38
C GLN A 377 21.44 -53.20 -98.00
N ASP A 378 22.51 -53.15 -97.20
CA ASP A 378 23.87 -53.49 -97.64
C ASP A 378 23.94 -54.94 -98.16
N VAL A 379 23.33 -55.88 -97.42
CA VAL A 379 23.24 -57.30 -97.83
C VAL A 379 22.39 -57.49 -99.08
N ALA A 380 21.34 -56.67 -99.28
CA ALA A 380 20.54 -56.71 -100.50
C ALA A 380 21.33 -56.20 -101.72
N THR A 381 22.10 -55.12 -101.58
CA THR A 381 22.97 -54.60 -102.66
C THR A 381 24.13 -55.54 -102.98
N GLU A 382 24.72 -56.20 -101.99
CA GLU A 382 25.70 -57.28 -102.21
C GLU A 382 25.08 -58.48 -102.95
N LEU A 383 23.84 -58.85 -102.63
CA LEU A 383 23.14 -59.93 -103.34
C LEU A 383 22.79 -59.55 -104.78
N ASP A 384 22.43 -58.29 -105.02
CA ASP A 384 22.15 -57.71 -106.35
C ASP A 384 23.40 -57.74 -107.23
N GLY A 385 24.54 -57.21 -106.76
CA GLY A 385 25.82 -57.25 -107.48
C GLY A 385 26.36 -58.67 -107.69
N ARG A 386 26.04 -59.61 -106.79
CA ARG A 386 26.33 -61.04 -106.99
C ARG A 386 25.39 -61.71 -108.00
N MET A 387 24.17 -61.20 -108.19
CA MET A 387 23.24 -61.66 -109.21
C MET A 387 23.70 -61.18 -110.60
N ASP A 388 24.08 -59.91 -110.74
CA ASP A 388 24.74 -59.36 -111.93
C ASP A 388 25.96 -60.21 -112.35
N ALA A 389 26.81 -60.57 -111.39
CA ALA A 389 27.98 -61.41 -111.65
C ALA A 389 27.60 -62.82 -112.16
N VAL A 390 26.54 -63.43 -111.62
CA VAL A 390 26.01 -64.73 -112.08
C VAL A 390 25.37 -64.62 -113.47
N GLU A 391 24.68 -63.52 -113.80
CA GLU A 391 24.15 -63.29 -115.15
C GLU A 391 25.27 -63.04 -116.18
N ALA A 392 26.36 -62.38 -115.78
CA ALA A 392 27.57 -62.23 -116.59
C ALA A 392 28.28 -63.57 -116.82
N ASP A 393 28.46 -64.39 -115.78
CA ASP A 393 29.00 -65.75 -115.91
C ASP A 393 28.10 -66.66 -116.76
N GLN A 394 26.78 -66.58 -116.60
CA GLN A 394 25.82 -67.31 -117.44
C GLN A 394 25.90 -66.88 -118.91
N SER A 395 26.10 -65.59 -119.18
CA SER A 395 26.30 -65.05 -120.52
C SER A 395 27.64 -65.52 -121.13
N SER A 396 28.70 -65.55 -120.32
CA SER A 396 30.02 -66.08 -120.68
C SER A 396 29.95 -67.58 -121.01
N MET A 397 29.28 -68.38 -120.16
CA MET A 397 29.03 -69.79 -120.40
C MET A 397 28.18 -70.04 -121.65
N ASN A 398 27.18 -69.19 -121.94
CA ASN A 398 26.37 -69.32 -123.16
C ASN A 398 27.18 -68.99 -124.44
N GLY A 399 28.08 -68.01 -124.38
CA GLY A 399 29.05 -67.73 -125.45
C GLY A 399 30.06 -68.85 -125.64
N ALA A 400 30.56 -69.44 -124.55
CA ALA A 400 31.43 -70.62 -124.58
C ALA A 400 30.70 -71.84 -125.14
N LEU A 401 29.43 -72.06 -124.77
CA LEU A 401 28.58 -73.12 -125.32
C LEU A 401 28.34 -72.92 -126.81
N THR A 402 28.04 -71.69 -127.27
CA THR A 402 27.91 -71.37 -128.70
C THR A 402 29.23 -71.65 -129.46
N THR A 403 30.37 -71.39 -128.82
CA THR A 403 31.70 -71.72 -129.35
C THR A 403 31.97 -73.23 -129.37
N VAL A 404 31.39 -74.01 -128.44
CA VAL A 404 31.42 -75.47 -128.45
C VAL A 404 30.50 -76.03 -129.54
N THR A 405 29.26 -75.54 -129.67
CA THR A 405 28.33 -75.94 -130.74
C THR A 405 28.95 -75.70 -132.12
N THR A 406 29.43 -74.49 -132.40
CA THR A 406 30.10 -74.20 -133.69
C THR A 406 31.38 -75.00 -133.92
N ARG A 407 32.07 -75.45 -132.86
CA ARG A 407 33.17 -76.42 -132.95
C ARG A 407 32.69 -77.86 -133.17
N VAL A 408 31.51 -78.23 -132.70
CA VAL A 408 30.86 -79.52 -133.00
C VAL A 408 30.35 -79.52 -134.44
N ASP A 409 29.68 -78.46 -134.91
CA ASP A 409 29.30 -78.29 -136.33
C ASP A 409 30.55 -78.36 -137.24
N ALA A 410 31.64 -77.70 -136.83
CA ALA A 410 32.93 -77.78 -137.51
C ALA A 410 33.55 -79.19 -137.45
N LEU A 411 33.29 -79.98 -136.40
CA LEU A 411 33.73 -81.37 -136.29
C LEU A 411 32.82 -82.34 -137.06
N GLU A 412 31.52 -82.08 -137.22
CA GLU A 412 30.61 -82.86 -138.06
C GLU A 412 30.92 -82.64 -139.54
N THR A 413 31.23 -81.40 -139.93
CA THR A 413 31.79 -81.09 -141.26
C THR A 413 33.20 -81.65 -141.45
N LEU A 414 34.05 -81.69 -140.40
CA LEU A 414 35.32 -82.42 -140.45
C LEU A 414 35.12 -83.95 -140.52
N THR A 415 34.04 -84.49 -139.93
CA THR A 415 33.75 -85.94 -139.91
C THR A 415 33.23 -86.39 -141.27
N THR A 416 32.38 -85.60 -141.92
CA THR A 416 31.99 -85.83 -143.33
C THR A 416 33.13 -85.60 -144.31
N ALA A 417 34.14 -84.80 -143.96
CA ALA A 417 35.41 -84.73 -144.70
C ALA A 417 36.36 -85.92 -144.37
N LEU A 418 36.32 -86.47 -143.16
CA LEU A 418 37.13 -87.61 -142.71
C LEU A 418 36.61 -88.94 -143.26
N ASP A 419 35.29 -89.07 -143.44
CA ASP A 419 34.64 -90.17 -144.17
C ASP A 419 35.05 -90.19 -145.67
N ALA A 420 35.68 -89.11 -146.15
CA ALA A 420 36.32 -89.01 -147.46
C ALA A 420 37.87 -89.12 -147.42
N VAL A 421 38.49 -89.45 -146.27
CA VAL A 421 39.96 -89.55 -146.10
C VAL A 421 40.38 -90.96 -145.67
N THR A 422 41.04 -91.67 -146.57
CA THR A 422 41.48 -93.06 -146.37
C THR A 422 42.89 -93.16 -145.76
N THR A 423 42.95 -93.24 -144.42
CA THR A 423 44.06 -93.76 -143.56
C THR A 423 45.36 -92.95 -143.45
N LEU A 424 45.92 -92.88 -142.22
CA LEU A 424 47.34 -93.09 -141.89
C LEU A 424 47.56 -93.10 -140.35
N ASP A 425 48.76 -93.48 -139.90
CA ASP A 425 49.03 -94.11 -138.58
C ASP A 425 49.79 -93.26 -137.53
N ASP A 426 49.87 -93.80 -136.30
CA ASP A 426 50.82 -93.54 -135.19
C ASP A 426 50.97 -92.15 -134.53
N LEU A 427 50.70 -92.06 -133.20
CA LEU A 427 51.73 -91.93 -132.14
C LEU A 427 51.14 -92.05 -130.71
N ALA A 428 51.98 -92.37 -129.70
CA ALA A 428 51.54 -92.63 -128.30
C ALA A 428 52.41 -91.96 -127.22
N CYS A 429 51.87 -91.84 -126.00
CA CYS A 429 52.55 -91.47 -124.75
C CYS A 429 51.94 -92.26 -123.57
N SER A 430 52.67 -92.42 -122.47
CA SER A 430 52.33 -93.35 -121.37
C SER A 430 51.87 -92.66 -120.07
N ASP A 431 51.33 -93.46 -119.15
CA ASP A 431 50.61 -93.01 -117.94
C ASP A 431 51.36 -92.04 -117.02
N GLY A 432 50.57 -91.20 -116.34
CA GLY A 432 51.02 -90.36 -115.22
C GLY A 432 51.58 -88.99 -115.57
N GLN A 433 51.73 -88.64 -116.86
CA GLN A 433 52.30 -87.36 -117.28
C GLN A 433 51.45 -86.65 -118.37
N LEU A 434 50.83 -85.52 -118.02
CA LEU A 434 50.02 -84.71 -118.96
C LEU A 434 50.90 -83.95 -119.95
N ALA A 435 50.87 -84.40 -121.21
CA ALA A 435 51.53 -83.74 -122.33
C ALA A 435 51.02 -82.29 -122.55
N VAL A 436 51.92 -81.31 -122.54
CA VAL A 436 51.64 -79.89 -122.86
C VAL A 436 52.36 -79.47 -124.14
N LYS A 437 51.60 -79.01 -125.16
CA LYS A 437 52.12 -78.62 -126.48
C LYS A 437 52.78 -77.24 -126.46
N GLY A 438 54.11 -77.20 -126.54
CA GLY A 438 54.88 -76.00 -126.87
C GLY A 438 55.10 -75.83 -128.39
N PRO A 439 55.80 -74.76 -128.83
CA PRO A 439 56.05 -74.47 -130.26
C PRO A 439 56.85 -75.53 -131.04
N ALA A 440 57.40 -76.55 -130.36
CA ALA A 440 58.25 -77.58 -130.96
C ALA A 440 57.95 -79.02 -130.50
N GLY A 441 56.92 -79.28 -129.68
CA GLY A 441 56.65 -80.62 -129.12
C GLY A 441 55.85 -80.61 -127.81
N TRP A 442 55.82 -81.73 -127.09
CA TRP A 442 54.99 -81.97 -125.88
C TRP A 442 55.83 -82.31 -124.60
N GLY A 443 55.42 -81.88 -123.37
CA GLY A 443 56.07 -82.19 -122.05
C GLY A 443 55.29 -81.76 -120.76
N CYS A 444 55.71 -82.08 -119.49
CA CYS A 444 54.79 -82.19 -118.30
C CYS A 444 55.35 -81.90 -116.82
N MET A 445 54.74 -81.08 -115.88
CA MET A 445 54.91 -81.06 -114.34
C MET A 445 54.08 -80.01 -113.44
N THR A 446 54.19 -79.91 -112.06
CA THR A 446 53.24 -79.20 -111.04
C THR A 446 53.79 -78.59 -109.63
N PRO A 447 53.01 -77.82 -108.75
CA PRO A 447 53.47 -77.00 -107.52
C PRO A 447 52.61 -76.87 -106.14
N PRO A 448 53.12 -76.33 -104.94
CA PRO A 448 52.36 -76.23 -103.59
C PRO A 448 52.66 -75.17 -102.38
N VAL A 449 51.62 -74.74 -101.56
CA VAL A 449 51.44 -74.61 -100.01
C VAL A 449 51.89 -73.42 -99.00
N VAL A 450 51.16 -73.18 -97.82
CA VAL A 450 51.29 -72.08 -96.72
C VAL A 450 50.72 -72.42 -95.23
N PRO A 451 51.06 -71.75 -94.04
CA PRO A 451 50.69 -72.13 -92.58
C PRO A 451 49.99 -71.16 -91.45
N PRO A 452 50.45 -70.75 -90.18
CA PRO A 452 49.67 -70.78 -88.84
C PRO A 452 49.63 -69.54 -87.78
N ALA A 453 49.25 -69.68 -86.44
CA ALA A 453 48.72 -68.62 -85.45
C ALA A 453 49.02 -68.69 -83.83
N PRO A 454 48.53 -67.76 -82.88
CA PRO A 454 49.04 -67.43 -81.44
C PRO A 454 48.10 -67.51 -80.11
N PRO A 455 48.48 -67.06 -78.82
CA PRO A 455 47.90 -67.45 -77.46
C PRO A 455 47.40 -66.39 -76.33
N VAL A 456 47.35 -66.72 -74.99
CA VAL A 456 46.49 -66.16 -73.84
C VAL A 456 47.21 -65.75 -72.47
N CYS A 457 46.56 -65.04 -71.50
CA CYS A 457 47.07 -64.52 -70.17
C CYS A 457 46.13 -64.80 -68.93
N THR A 458 46.62 -64.76 -67.66
CA THR A 458 45.82 -64.95 -66.39
C THR A 458 46.30 -64.14 -65.16
N GLY A 459 45.38 -63.78 -64.24
CA GLY A 459 45.68 -63.22 -62.90
C GLY A 459 44.53 -62.42 -62.25
N SER A 460 44.32 -62.53 -60.93
CA SER A 460 43.22 -61.83 -60.22
C SER A 460 43.35 -60.30 -60.27
N PHE A 461 42.22 -59.62 -60.47
CA PHE A 461 42.13 -58.16 -60.68
C PHE A 461 42.97 -57.62 -61.85
N LYS A 462 43.23 -58.44 -62.89
CA LYS A 462 43.80 -58.02 -64.17
C LYS A 462 42.98 -58.47 -65.38
N ALA A 463 43.12 -57.73 -66.49
CA ALA A 463 42.50 -58.01 -67.79
C ALA A 463 43.51 -57.84 -68.96
N LEU A 464 43.21 -58.50 -70.09
CA LEU A 464 43.99 -58.46 -71.32
C LEU A 464 43.76 -57.16 -72.12
N GLN A 465 44.83 -56.59 -72.68
CA GLN A 465 44.82 -55.43 -73.56
C GLN A 465 45.74 -55.69 -74.77
N TRP A 466 45.21 -55.45 -75.97
CA TRP A 466 45.95 -55.52 -77.25
C TRP A 466 46.38 -54.12 -77.68
N ASP A 467 47.62 -53.98 -78.13
CA ASP A 467 48.22 -52.68 -78.51
C ASP A 467 48.34 -52.45 -80.03
N GLY A 468 47.99 -53.46 -80.84
CA GLY A 468 48.16 -53.46 -82.30
C GLY A 468 49.24 -54.42 -82.81
N ALA A 469 50.13 -54.91 -81.94
CA ALA A 469 51.15 -55.90 -82.27
C ALA A 469 51.26 -57.05 -81.23
N THR A 470 50.96 -56.80 -79.96
CA THR A 470 51.10 -57.75 -78.84
C THR A 470 49.98 -57.65 -77.80
N TRP A 471 49.79 -58.74 -77.04
CA TRP A 471 48.84 -58.85 -75.92
C TRP A 471 49.57 -58.60 -74.58
N SER A 472 48.98 -57.80 -73.68
CA SER A 472 49.52 -57.46 -72.34
C SER A 472 48.41 -57.41 -71.26
N CYS A 473 48.75 -57.24 -69.97
CA CYS A 473 47.78 -57.39 -68.85
C CYS A 473 47.87 -56.32 -67.73
N ALA A 474 46.80 -55.53 -67.53
CA ALA A 474 46.67 -54.37 -66.60
C ALA A 474 45.54 -54.55 -65.55
N GLY A 475 45.41 -53.70 -64.51
CA GLY A 475 44.55 -53.94 -63.32
C GLY A 475 43.74 -52.75 -62.75
N ILE A 476 42.92 -53.00 -61.72
CA ILE A 476 41.74 -52.19 -61.29
C ILE A 476 41.73 -51.88 -59.77
N SER A 477 41.01 -50.83 -59.33
CA SER A 477 41.03 -50.21 -57.99
C SER A 477 39.70 -50.17 -57.21
N THR A 478 39.77 -49.80 -55.93
CA THR A 478 38.69 -49.25 -55.07
C THR A 478 39.09 -47.82 -54.60
N GLY A 479 38.26 -46.97 -53.97
CA GLY A 479 36.87 -47.09 -53.50
C GLY A 479 36.77 -47.15 -51.96
N SER A 480 35.89 -46.42 -51.26
CA SER A 480 34.92 -45.39 -51.67
C SER A 480 34.29 -44.69 -50.45
N GLY A 481 33.82 -43.42 -50.56
CA GLY A 481 32.87 -42.82 -49.59
C GLY A 481 33.22 -41.48 -48.91
N GLY A 482 33.52 -40.41 -49.68
CA GLY A 482 33.43 -38.99 -49.21
C GLY A 482 34.49 -38.45 -48.22
N VAL A 483 35.01 -39.27 -47.32
CA VAL A 483 36.04 -38.92 -46.33
C VAL A 483 37.39 -38.66 -47.02
N ARG A 484 38.18 -37.73 -46.48
CA ARG A 484 39.56 -37.46 -46.94
C ARG A 484 40.58 -38.11 -46.01
N GLY A 485 41.50 -38.87 -46.59
CA GLY A 485 42.48 -39.69 -45.86
C GLY A 485 41.85 -40.98 -45.32
N VAL A 486 42.51 -41.62 -44.37
CA VAL A 486 41.94 -42.77 -43.65
C VAL A 486 40.95 -42.22 -42.60
N PRO A 487 39.67 -42.64 -42.57
CA PRO A 487 38.71 -42.14 -41.58
C PRO A 487 39.19 -42.42 -40.16
N PHE A 488 39.13 -41.41 -39.29
CA PHE A 488 39.43 -41.54 -37.87
C PHE A 488 38.12 -41.57 -37.07
N SER A 489 37.89 -42.61 -36.28
CA SER A 489 36.76 -42.69 -35.35
C SER A 489 37.21 -42.34 -33.94
N ASP A 490 36.56 -41.36 -33.30
CA ASP A 490 36.81 -41.05 -31.89
C ASP A 490 36.14 -42.09 -30.94
N PRO A 491 36.53 -42.13 -29.66
CA PRO A 491 35.90 -43.03 -28.67
C PRO A 491 34.41 -42.77 -28.39
N TRP A 492 33.83 -41.66 -28.86
CA TRP A 492 32.40 -41.37 -28.78
C TRP A 492 31.64 -41.82 -30.06
N GLY A 493 32.37 -42.35 -31.05
CA GLY A 493 31.86 -42.91 -32.30
C GLY A 493 31.88 -41.94 -33.49
N ASN A 494 32.27 -40.68 -33.31
CA ASN A 494 32.27 -39.69 -34.39
C ASN A 494 33.40 -39.96 -35.38
N VAL A 495 33.10 -39.90 -36.68
CA VAL A 495 34.11 -40.08 -37.74
C VAL A 495 34.59 -38.72 -38.24
N PHE A 496 35.89 -38.53 -38.30
CA PHE A 496 36.57 -37.34 -38.83
C PHE A 496 37.31 -37.68 -40.14
N ASP A 497 37.56 -36.66 -40.96
CA ASP A 497 38.62 -36.72 -41.97
C ASP A 497 39.98 -37.05 -41.31
N GLY A 498 40.71 -38.02 -41.87
CA GLY A 498 42.06 -38.36 -41.46
C GLY A 498 43.10 -37.31 -41.86
N ASP A 499 42.88 -36.63 -42.99
CA ASP A 499 43.72 -35.52 -43.45
C ASP A 499 43.04 -34.16 -43.28
N GLU A 500 43.82 -33.12 -43.00
CA GLU A 500 43.33 -31.75 -43.03
C GLU A 500 42.93 -31.32 -44.46
N ARG A 501 41.74 -30.74 -44.60
CA ARG A 501 41.29 -30.10 -45.84
C ARG A 501 41.94 -28.72 -45.99
N LYS A 502 42.22 -28.35 -47.25
CA LYS A 502 42.98 -27.16 -47.62
C LYS A 502 42.34 -25.89 -47.02
N ALA A 503 43.18 -24.98 -46.52
CA ALA A 503 42.72 -23.72 -45.95
C ALA A 503 41.81 -22.92 -46.91
N THR A 504 40.65 -22.51 -46.41
CA THR A 504 39.60 -21.77 -47.16
C THR A 504 38.74 -20.92 -46.22
N SER A 505 37.76 -20.18 -46.73
CA SER A 505 36.81 -19.41 -45.91
C SER A 505 35.84 -20.32 -45.15
N PHE A 506 35.25 -19.83 -44.05
CA PHE A 506 34.27 -20.59 -43.26
C PHE A 506 33.11 -21.09 -44.11
N ASP A 507 32.51 -20.24 -44.95
CA ASP A 507 31.33 -20.61 -45.73
C ASP A 507 31.62 -21.71 -46.76
N THR A 508 32.81 -21.68 -47.38
CA THR A 508 33.27 -22.75 -48.27
C THR A 508 33.61 -24.03 -47.49
N ALA A 509 34.26 -23.93 -46.33
CA ALA A 509 34.58 -25.09 -45.49
C ALA A 509 33.29 -25.79 -45.00
N ASN A 510 32.35 -25.01 -44.47
CA ASN A 510 31.05 -25.46 -43.99
C ASN A 510 30.19 -26.04 -45.13
N GLY A 511 30.11 -25.35 -46.27
CA GLY A 511 29.39 -25.82 -47.45
C GLY A 511 29.95 -27.14 -48.01
N VAL A 512 31.27 -27.33 -48.00
CA VAL A 512 31.90 -28.60 -48.40
C VAL A 512 31.55 -29.72 -47.42
N CYS A 513 31.56 -29.50 -46.11
CA CYS A 513 31.18 -30.55 -45.16
C CYS A 513 29.69 -30.90 -45.27
N LEU A 514 28.80 -29.90 -45.35
CA LEU A 514 27.36 -30.12 -45.53
C LEU A 514 27.06 -30.88 -46.84
N GLY A 515 27.74 -30.55 -47.93
CA GLY A 515 27.65 -31.27 -49.21
C GLY A 515 28.18 -32.70 -49.18
N LEU A 516 28.84 -33.13 -48.10
CA LEU A 516 29.31 -34.49 -47.87
C LEU A 516 28.49 -35.24 -46.79
N GLY A 517 27.37 -34.66 -46.35
CA GLY A 517 26.56 -35.23 -45.24
C GLY A 517 27.22 -35.08 -43.87
N ALA A 518 28.20 -34.19 -43.75
CA ALA A 518 28.96 -33.90 -42.53
C ALA A 518 28.67 -32.48 -42.02
N ARG A 519 29.32 -32.09 -40.92
CA ARG A 519 29.43 -30.69 -40.50
C ARG A 519 30.89 -30.33 -40.18
N LEU A 520 31.12 -29.06 -39.86
CA LEU A 520 32.33 -28.68 -39.13
C LEU A 520 32.22 -29.15 -37.66
N PRO A 521 33.34 -29.54 -37.03
CA PRO A 521 33.37 -29.97 -35.64
C PRO A 521 33.19 -28.80 -34.66
N THR A 522 32.84 -29.14 -33.43
CA THR A 522 32.86 -28.21 -32.29
C THR A 522 34.28 -27.97 -31.78
N VAL A 523 34.46 -27.03 -30.86
CA VAL A 523 35.77 -26.82 -30.20
C VAL A 523 36.07 -28.01 -29.31
N THR A 524 35.11 -28.48 -28.51
CA THR A 524 35.33 -29.65 -27.62
C THR A 524 35.61 -30.94 -28.39
N GLU A 525 34.97 -31.17 -29.54
CA GLU A 525 35.25 -32.35 -30.39
C GLU A 525 36.73 -32.41 -30.80
N LEU A 526 37.28 -31.32 -31.34
CA LEU A 526 38.70 -31.25 -31.70
C LEU A 526 39.63 -31.15 -30.47
N TRP A 527 39.16 -30.58 -29.37
CA TRP A 527 39.93 -30.44 -28.12
C TRP A 527 40.20 -31.79 -27.47
N ARG A 528 39.20 -32.69 -27.40
CA ARG A 528 39.38 -34.04 -26.82
C ARG A 528 40.39 -34.87 -27.62
N VAL A 529 40.33 -34.85 -28.95
CA VAL A 529 41.21 -35.63 -29.84
C VAL A 529 42.58 -34.97 -30.13
N SER A 530 42.83 -33.81 -29.51
CA SER A 530 44.11 -33.09 -29.61
C SER A 530 45.25 -33.82 -28.87
N TRP A 531 46.48 -33.48 -29.24
CA TRP A 531 47.71 -34.01 -28.60
C TRP A 531 47.78 -33.73 -27.09
N ALA A 532 47.16 -32.64 -26.63
CA ALA A 532 47.16 -32.26 -25.21
C ALA A 532 46.05 -32.95 -24.38
N ARG A 533 45.21 -33.82 -24.97
CA ARG A 533 44.07 -34.46 -24.30
C ARG A 533 43.91 -35.96 -24.57
N SER A 534 44.15 -36.44 -25.78
CA SER A 534 44.22 -37.89 -26.06
C SER A 534 45.35 -38.28 -27.02
N GLY A 535 45.68 -37.44 -28.01
CA GLY A 535 46.71 -37.71 -29.01
C GLY A 535 46.29 -38.62 -30.16
N ASP A 536 45.00 -38.95 -30.28
CA ASP A 536 44.51 -39.89 -31.29
C ASP A 536 44.41 -39.29 -32.70
N LEU A 537 44.14 -37.98 -32.82
CA LEU A 537 44.04 -37.26 -34.11
C LEU A 537 45.07 -36.12 -34.23
N GLY A 538 45.38 -35.44 -33.11
CA GLY A 538 46.40 -34.41 -33.04
C GLY A 538 47.78 -34.95 -32.68
N SER A 539 48.84 -34.34 -33.21
CA SER A 539 50.23 -34.60 -32.82
C SER A 539 50.96 -33.30 -32.49
N ALA A 540 52.12 -33.39 -31.84
CA ALA A 540 52.98 -32.22 -31.60
C ALA A 540 53.36 -31.44 -32.88
N ALA A 541 53.21 -32.04 -34.07
CA ALA A 541 53.49 -31.42 -35.36
C ALA A 541 52.25 -30.80 -36.06
N THR A 542 51.01 -31.10 -35.64
CA THR A 542 49.79 -30.52 -36.25
C THR A 542 49.56 -29.09 -35.77
N SER A 543 50.30 -28.15 -36.36
CA SER A 543 50.33 -26.74 -35.98
C SER A 543 49.21 -25.88 -36.60
N SER A 544 48.43 -26.44 -37.52
CA SER A 544 47.29 -25.77 -38.16
C SER A 544 46.22 -25.34 -37.15
N GLN A 545 45.66 -24.16 -37.34
CA GLN A 545 44.37 -23.79 -36.75
C GLN A 545 43.24 -24.31 -37.64
N LEU A 546 42.27 -25.00 -37.04
CA LEU A 546 41.12 -25.60 -37.72
C LEU A 546 39.85 -24.79 -37.48
N TRP A 547 39.04 -24.59 -38.52
CA TRP A 547 37.68 -24.05 -38.40
C TRP A 547 36.80 -24.95 -37.54
N THR A 548 36.07 -24.35 -36.60
CA THR A 548 34.96 -25.00 -35.89
C THR A 548 33.63 -24.38 -36.30
N ILE A 549 32.52 -25.08 -36.01
CA ILE A 549 31.15 -24.57 -36.19
C ILE A 549 30.73 -23.56 -35.10
N VAL A 550 31.50 -23.44 -34.02
CA VAL A 550 31.16 -22.65 -32.83
C VAL A 550 31.36 -21.16 -33.09
N ARG A 551 30.37 -20.36 -32.68
CA ARG A 551 30.31 -18.91 -32.87
C ARG A 551 31.14 -18.20 -31.79
N GLY A 552 31.77 -17.09 -32.13
CA GLY A 552 32.56 -16.28 -31.19
C GLY A 552 31.73 -15.24 -30.44
N LYS A 553 32.43 -14.39 -29.70
CA LYS A 553 31.89 -13.27 -28.91
C LYS A 553 31.36 -12.19 -29.82
N SER A 554 32.10 -11.84 -30.87
CA SER A 554 31.71 -10.75 -31.77
C SER A 554 30.79 -11.26 -32.87
N GLY A 555 29.50 -11.32 -32.58
CA GLY A 555 28.43 -11.46 -33.55
C GLY A 555 28.17 -12.88 -34.06
N ILE A 556 26.89 -13.27 -33.98
CA ILE A 556 26.27 -14.46 -34.57
C ILE A 556 26.81 -14.78 -35.98
N ASN A 557 26.94 -13.71 -36.81
CA ASN A 557 27.40 -13.78 -38.20
C ASN A 557 28.80 -13.17 -38.43
N ALA A 558 29.59 -12.90 -37.40
CA ALA A 558 30.86 -12.17 -37.55
C ALA A 558 32.10 -12.86 -36.95
N THR A 559 31.97 -13.87 -36.07
CA THR A 559 33.14 -14.61 -35.55
C THR A 559 32.92 -16.13 -35.44
N ARG A 560 34.03 -16.87 -35.47
CA ARG A 560 34.08 -18.31 -35.16
C ARG A 560 35.28 -18.62 -34.28
N TYR A 561 35.17 -19.72 -33.54
CA TYR A 561 36.31 -20.30 -32.86
C TYR A 561 37.16 -21.17 -33.80
N LEU A 562 38.46 -21.07 -33.60
CA LEU A 562 39.49 -21.95 -34.16
C LEU A 562 40.16 -22.72 -33.01
N ILE A 563 40.65 -23.92 -33.30
CA ILE A 563 41.46 -24.70 -32.37
C ILE A 563 42.63 -25.38 -33.09
N LYS A 564 43.75 -25.52 -32.39
CA LYS A 564 45.00 -26.11 -32.86
C LYS A 564 45.25 -27.47 -32.22
N LEU A 565 45.53 -28.50 -33.02
CA LEU A 565 45.56 -29.89 -32.55
C LEU A 565 46.84 -30.29 -31.80
N SER A 566 47.94 -29.53 -31.90
CA SER A 566 49.20 -29.85 -31.21
C SER A 566 49.24 -29.50 -29.71
N ASP A 567 48.40 -28.56 -29.28
CA ASP A 567 48.45 -27.96 -27.94
C ASP A 567 47.06 -27.62 -27.36
N ALA A 568 45.99 -27.94 -28.11
CA ALA A 568 44.61 -27.57 -27.80
C ALA A 568 44.38 -26.05 -27.67
N ALA A 569 45.25 -25.21 -28.25
CA ALA A 569 45.11 -23.76 -28.17
C ALA A 569 43.87 -23.28 -28.93
N ILE A 570 43.02 -22.52 -28.25
CA ILE A 570 41.76 -21.97 -28.74
C ILE A 570 41.95 -20.48 -29.08
N SER A 571 41.39 -20.03 -30.19
CA SER A 571 41.44 -18.62 -30.62
C SER A 571 40.21 -18.23 -31.42
N GLU A 572 39.73 -17.00 -31.24
CA GLU A 572 38.61 -16.43 -32.00
C GLU A 572 39.10 -15.73 -33.28
N VAL A 573 38.35 -15.83 -34.39
CA VAL A 573 38.64 -15.09 -35.63
C VAL A 573 37.38 -14.50 -36.27
N THR A 574 37.51 -13.33 -36.87
CA THR A 574 36.44 -12.65 -37.60
C THR A 574 36.21 -13.27 -38.97
N LEU A 575 34.94 -13.52 -39.32
CA LEU A 575 34.56 -14.04 -40.63
C LEU A 575 34.96 -13.05 -41.74
N GLY A 576 35.48 -13.60 -42.84
CA GLY A 576 36.06 -12.82 -43.94
C GLY A 576 37.50 -12.32 -43.75
N THR A 577 38.09 -12.44 -42.54
CA THR A 577 39.45 -11.93 -42.26
C THR A 577 40.58 -12.95 -42.41
N GLY A 578 40.30 -14.18 -42.86
CA GLY A 578 41.33 -15.19 -43.11
C GLY A 578 40.80 -16.50 -43.72
N THR A 579 41.73 -17.39 -44.06
CA THR A 579 41.45 -18.75 -44.53
C THR A 579 42.16 -19.77 -43.64
N PHE A 580 41.42 -20.73 -43.11
CA PHE A 580 41.93 -21.73 -42.16
C PHE A 580 41.64 -23.15 -42.65
N ALA A 581 42.48 -24.09 -42.23
CA ALA A 581 42.28 -25.51 -42.52
C ALA A 581 41.03 -26.02 -41.80
N TYR A 582 40.55 -27.20 -42.20
CA TYR A 582 39.36 -27.79 -41.57
C TYR A 582 39.37 -29.30 -41.71
N ARG A 583 38.56 -29.96 -40.89
CA ARG A 583 38.16 -31.36 -41.03
C ARG A 583 36.65 -31.39 -40.99
N CYS A 584 36.03 -32.26 -41.77
CA CYS A 584 34.61 -32.56 -41.65
C CYS A 584 34.44 -33.67 -40.60
N ILE A 585 33.33 -33.59 -39.85
CA ILE A 585 32.91 -34.62 -38.89
C ILE A 585 31.55 -35.18 -39.30
N TRP A 586 31.47 -36.51 -39.38
CA TRP A 586 30.24 -37.28 -39.46
C TRP A 586 29.97 -37.81 -38.04
N PRO A 587 29.18 -37.09 -37.22
CA PRO A 587 28.89 -37.54 -35.87
C PRO A 587 28.03 -38.82 -35.92
N VAL A 588 28.11 -39.65 -34.88
CA VAL A 588 27.05 -40.65 -34.64
C VAL A 588 25.72 -39.93 -34.56
N GLY A 589 24.70 -40.48 -35.25
CA GLY A 589 23.46 -39.76 -35.56
C GLY A 589 22.85 -39.11 -34.32
N ARG A 590 22.67 -37.79 -34.38
CA ARG A 590 22.23 -36.95 -33.24
C ARG A 590 20.99 -37.57 -32.61
N PRO A 591 21.07 -38.14 -31.39
CA PRO A 591 19.89 -38.69 -30.75
C PRO A 591 18.95 -37.55 -30.35
N ASP A 592 17.65 -37.81 -30.39
CA ASP A 592 16.60 -36.88 -29.92
C ASP A 592 16.59 -36.67 -28.39
N THR A 593 17.63 -37.19 -27.71
CA THR A 593 17.83 -37.14 -26.26
C THR A 593 19.30 -36.88 -25.96
N TYR A 594 19.58 -36.06 -24.95
CA TYR A 594 20.92 -35.77 -24.46
C TYR A 594 21.40 -36.87 -23.48
N SER A 595 21.45 -38.11 -23.98
CA SER A 595 21.76 -39.30 -23.21
C SER A 595 22.92 -40.11 -23.82
N GLY A 596 23.54 -40.98 -23.02
CA GLY A 596 24.67 -41.81 -23.44
C GLY A 596 25.82 -40.99 -24.04
N ALA A 597 26.24 -41.33 -25.26
CA ALA A 597 27.36 -40.68 -25.94
C ALA A 597 27.11 -39.22 -26.40
N ALA A 598 25.89 -38.68 -26.25
CA ALA A 598 25.56 -37.33 -26.70
C ALA A 598 26.10 -36.21 -25.78
N CYS A 599 26.29 -36.51 -24.50
CA CYS A 599 26.89 -35.60 -23.53
C CYS A 599 28.40 -35.76 -23.44
N ASN A 600 29.07 -34.76 -22.88
CA ASN A 600 30.49 -34.84 -22.55
C ASN A 600 30.72 -35.72 -21.31
N GLY A 601 31.62 -36.67 -21.42
CA GLY A 601 31.88 -37.66 -20.39
C GLY A 601 32.86 -38.73 -20.89
N PRO A 602 33.34 -39.62 -20.00
CA PRO A 602 34.14 -40.76 -20.42
C PRO A 602 33.34 -41.66 -21.39
N PRO A 603 33.94 -42.19 -22.46
CA PRO A 603 33.27 -43.02 -23.47
C PRO A 603 32.37 -44.10 -22.87
N GLY A 604 31.12 -44.19 -23.34
CA GLY A 604 30.13 -45.16 -22.87
C GLY A 604 29.53 -44.89 -21.47
N SER A 605 29.94 -43.83 -20.78
CA SER A 605 29.33 -43.45 -19.49
C SER A 605 27.95 -42.81 -19.71
N PRO A 606 26.98 -43.02 -18.82
CA PRO A 606 25.73 -42.25 -18.83
C PRO A 606 25.97 -40.80 -18.41
N CYS A 607 25.17 -39.90 -18.95
CA CYS A 607 25.10 -38.50 -18.55
C CYS A 607 24.60 -38.38 -17.10
N LEU A 608 25.02 -37.34 -16.38
CA LEU A 608 24.57 -37.10 -15.00
C LEU A 608 23.10 -36.68 -15.01
N THR A 609 22.21 -37.43 -14.36
CA THR A 609 20.81 -37.01 -14.20
C THR A 609 20.73 -35.75 -13.35
N SER A 610 20.02 -34.73 -13.84
CA SER A 610 19.85 -33.48 -13.11
C SER A 610 18.89 -33.68 -11.93
N PRO A 611 19.27 -33.41 -10.67
CA PRO A 611 18.35 -33.41 -9.53
C PRO A 611 17.16 -32.46 -9.76
N TRP A 612 17.44 -31.36 -10.47
CA TRP A 612 16.53 -30.25 -10.77
C TRP A 612 15.60 -30.53 -11.96
N GLY A 613 15.84 -31.59 -12.72
CA GLY A 613 15.13 -31.92 -13.95
C GLY A 613 14.02 -32.97 -13.81
N ARG A 614 13.68 -33.42 -12.59
CA ARG A 614 12.73 -34.52 -12.35
C ARG A 614 13.07 -35.82 -13.12
N GLY A 615 14.35 -36.06 -13.41
CA GLY A 615 14.82 -37.17 -14.27
C GLY A 615 14.65 -36.94 -15.79
N LEU A 616 13.97 -35.87 -16.21
CA LEU A 616 13.78 -35.49 -17.61
C LEU A 616 14.97 -34.74 -18.21
N LEU A 617 15.94 -34.30 -17.39
CA LEU A 617 17.14 -33.59 -17.84
C LEU A 617 18.44 -34.27 -17.38
N THR A 618 19.47 -34.17 -18.23
CA THR A 618 20.81 -34.71 -18.05
C THR A 618 21.88 -33.65 -18.33
N LEU A 619 22.95 -33.69 -17.55
CA LEU A 619 24.16 -32.90 -17.71
C LEU A 619 25.34 -33.76 -18.16
N ASP A 620 26.37 -33.11 -18.66
CA ASP A 620 27.67 -33.70 -18.88
C ASP A 620 28.28 -34.30 -17.60
N ALA A 621 28.92 -35.45 -17.74
CA ALA A 621 29.81 -36.03 -16.74
C ALA A 621 31.19 -35.35 -16.70
N ALA A 622 31.63 -34.73 -17.80
CA ALA A 622 32.93 -34.04 -17.90
C ALA A 622 32.81 -32.63 -18.51
N ASP A 623 33.77 -31.76 -18.17
CA ASP A 623 33.80 -30.37 -18.64
C ASP A 623 34.15 -30.26 -20.14
N HIS A 624 33.51 -29.30 -20.81
CA HIS A 624 33.85 -28.87 -22.18
C HIS A 624 35.16 -28.06 -22.22
N ALA A 625 35.70 -27.91 -23.43
CA ALA A 625 36.85 -27.06 -23.72
C ALA A 625 36.62 -25.62 -23.23
N PRO A 626 37.61 -24.92 -22.65
CA PRO A 626 37.38 -23.59 -22.09
C PRO A 626 36.94 -22.56 -23.15
N LEU A 627 35.72 -22.03 -22.99
CA LEU A 627 35.11 -20.99 -23.83
C LEU A 627 34.54 -19.86 -22.97
N ASP A 628 34.32 -18.69 -23.58
CA ASP A 628 33.42 -17.69 -23.00
C ASP A 628 31.95 -18.15 -23.09
N ILE A 629 31.03 -17.33 -22.61
CA ILE A 629 29.59 -17.59 -22.61
C ILE A 629 28.94 -17.68 -24.01
N ASP A 630 29.33 -16.85 -24.98
CA ASP A 630 28.82 -16.89 -26.36
C ASP A 630 29.26 -18.18 -27.05
N GLY A 631 30.53 -18.56 -26.88
CA GLY A 631 31.10 -19.81 -27.39
C GLY A 631 30.48 -21.05 -26.74
N ALA A 632 30.41 -21.07 -25.40
CA ALA A 632 29.83 -22.18 -24.64
C ALA A 632 28.35 -22.42 -25.00
N GLN A 633 27.55 -21.35 -25.07
CA GLN A 633 26.15 -21.46 -25.47
C GLN A 633 26.00 -21.88 -26.94
N SER A 634 26.84 -21.38 -27.84
CA SER A 634 26.86 -21.83 -29.23
C SER A 634 27.21 -23.31 -29.35
N GLU A 635 28.13 -23.83 -28.53
CA GLU A 635 28.53 -25.23 -28.59
C GLU A 635 27.45 -26.17 -28.02
N CYS A 636 26.87 -25.87 -26.86
CA CYS A 636 25.73 -26.63 -26.32
C CYS A 636 24.58 -26.69 -27.34
N THR A 637 24.26 -25.57 -27.99
CA THR A 637 23.18 -25.50 -29.00
C THR A 637 23.44 -26.41 -30.21
N VAL A 638 24.71 -26.56 -30.64
CA VAL A 638 25.11 -27.53 -31.68
C VAL A 638 24.92 -28.97 -31.19
N SER A 639 25.32 -29.27 -29.95
CA SER A 639 25.06 -30.56 -29.30
C SER A 639 23.58 -30.83 -28.99
N GLY A 640 22.69 -29.83 -29.15
CA GLY A 640 21.25 -29.92 -28.90
C GLY A 640 20.82 -29.46 -27.49
N ALA A 641 21.79 -29.29 -26.59
CA ALA A 641 21.62 -28.93 -25.20
C ALA A 641 21.62 -27.41 -24.94
N LEU A 642 21.23 -27.03 -23.74
CA LEU A 642 21.30 -25.66 -23.21
C LEU A 642 22.60 -25.47 -22.42
N LEU A 643 23.08 -24.22 -22.32
CA LEU A 643 24.00 -23.85 -21.26
C LEU A 643 23.15 -23.67 -19.98
N PRO A 644 23.38 -24.44 -18.89
CA PRO A 644 22.54 -24.39 -17.70
C PRO A 644 22.74 -23.10 -16.90
N PRO A 645 21.69 -22.53 -16.29
CA PRO A 645 21.85 -21.53 -15.24
C PRO A 645 22.39 -22.20 -13.97
N ILE A 646 23.03 -21.39 -13.10
CA ILE A 646 23.70 -21.85 -11.87
C ILE A 646 22.84 -22.78 -11.00
N THR A 647 21.53 -22.59 -10.97
CA THR A 647 20.58 -23.41 -10.20
C THR A 647 20.58 -24.89 -10.61
N HIS A 648 20.84 -25.23 -11.87
CA HIS A 648 20.88 -26.62 -12.36
C HIS A 648 22.24 -27.30 -12.14
N LEU A 649 23.26 -26.55 -11.73
CA LEU A 649 24.63 -27.02 -11.51
C LEU A 649 24.94 -27.36 -10.04
N TYR A 650 24.09 -26.94 -9.09
CA TYR A 650 24.24 -27.33 -7.69
C TYR A 650 24.18 -28.86 -7.56
N GLY A 651 25.24 -29.44 -6.98
CA GLY A 651 25.39 -30.90 -6.80
C GLY A 651 25.85 -31.69 -8.03
N ALA A 652 26.19 -31.03 -9.16
CA ALA A 652 26.51 -31.71 -10.42
C ALA A 652 27.88 -31.34 -11.06
N LEU A 653 28.74 -30.59 -10.35
CA LEU A 653 30.03 -30.10 -10.86
C LEU A 653 31.22 -30.84 -10.25
N SER A 654 32.20 -31.22 -11.08
CA SER A 654 33.52 -31.68 -10.62
C SER A 654 34.53 -30.53 -10.51
N SER A 655 35.56 -30.75 -9.69
CA SER A 655 36.86 -30.07 -9.72
C SER A 655 37.30 -29.56 -11.10
N THR A 656 37.90 -28.39 -11.23
CA THR A 656 38.97 -27.83 -10.35
C THR A 656 38.79 -26.34 -10.03
N ALA A 657 39.61 -25.82 -9.11
CA ALA A 657 39.65 -24.38 -8.80
C ALA A 657 39.96 -23.58 -10.08
N GLY A 658 38.99 -22.83 -10.56
CA GLY A 658 38.99 -22.25 -11.89
C GLY A 658 37.69 -21.53 -12.23
N LEU A 659 37.58 -21.09 -13.48
CA LEU A 659 36.42 -20.39 -14.00
C LEU A 659 35.43 -21.38 -14.62
N VAL A 660 34.15 -21.23 -14.26
CA VAL A 660 33.04 -22.00 -14.86
C VAL A 660 32.06 -21.05 -15.54
N THR A 661 31.80 -21.26 -16.83
CA THR A 661 30.81 -20.53 -17.62
C THR A 661 29.43 -21.17 -17.47
N VAL A 662 28.42 -20.35 -17.18
CA VAL A 662 27.02 -20.75 -16.94
C VAL A 662 26.08 -19.78 -17.66
N SER A 663 24.79 -20.11 -17.75
CA SER A 663 23.81 -19.20 -18.37
C SER A 663 23.83 -17.82 -17.69
N GLY A 664 24.11 -16.80 -18.50
CA GLY A 664 24.18 -15.39 -18.12
C GLY A 664 25.49 -14.89 -17.47
N LYS A 665 26.41 -15.75 -16.98
CA LYS A 665 27.63 -15.33 -16.24
C LYS A 665 28.80 -16.33 -16.33
N THR A 666 30.01 -15.85 -16.07
CA THR A 666 31.16 -16.70 -15.69
C THR A 666 31.44 -16.55 -14.19
N LEU A 667 31.65 -17.67 -13.51
CA LEU A 667 31.80 -17.78 -12.06
C LEU A 667 33.25 -18.10 -11.69
N VAL A 668 33.75 -17.50 -10.61
CA VAL A 668 34.95 -17.96 -9.89
C VAL A 668 34.50 -18.68 -8.62
N GLY A 669 34.93 -19.92 -8.41
CA GLY A 669 34.96 -20.52 -7.08
C GLY A 669 36.35 -20.31 -6.48
N SER A 670 36.48 -19.51 -5.42
CA SER A 670 37.79 -19.26 -4.79
C SER A 670 38.25 -20.40 -3.88
N ASP A 671 37.30 -21.06 -3.21
CA ASP A 671 37.61 -21.89 -2.02
C ASP A 671 37.52 -23.41 -2.28
N GLY A 672 37.18 -23.84 -3.50
CA GLY A 672 37.20 -25.25 -3.90
C GLY A 672 36.08 -26.16 -3.33
N TYR A 673 35.25 -25.67 -2.42
CA TYR A 673 34.19 -26.45 -1.77
C TYR A 673 32.93 -26.62 -2.64
N LEU A 674 32.93 -27.66 -3.50
CA LEU A 674 31.75 -28.20 -4.15
C LEU A 674 31.75 -29.73 -3.98
N THR A 675 30.83 -30.26 -3.17
CA THR A 675 30.72 -31.71 -2.89
C THR A 675 29.59 -32.37 -3.67
N TRP A 676 29.73 -33.69 -3.86
CA TRP A 676 28.90 -34.53 -4.72
C TRP A 676 27.67 -35.12 -4.00
N PRO A 677 26.70 -35.71 -4.74
CA PRO A 677 25.56 -36.42 -4.16
C PRO A 677 26.01 -37.53 -3.20
N GLY A 678 25.85 -37.28 -1.90
CA GLY A 678 26.35 -38.13 -0.81
C GLY A 678 26.76 -37.30 0.41
N GLU A 679 27.37 -36.13 0.19
CA GLU A 679 27.77 -35.21 1.27
C GLU A 679 27.25 -33.79 1.02
N VAL A 680 26.41 -33.29 1.93
CA VAL A 680 25.96 -31.90 1.93
C VAL A 680 27.18 -31.00 2.21
N PRO A 681 27.46 -29.97 1.39
CA PRO A 681 28.54 -29.03 1.66
C PRO A 681 28.32 -28.36 3.02
N THR A 682 29.27 -28.54 3.96
CA THR A 682 29.20 -27.96 5.31
C THR A 682 29.45 -26.45 5.35
N ALA A 683 29.88 -25.86 4.22
CA ALA A 683 29.98 -24.44 3.99
C ALA A 683 29.37 -24.08 2.63
N ALA A 684 28.74 -22.90 2.53
CA ALA A 684 28.22 -22.40 1.26
C ALA A 684 29.37 -21.88 0.37
N PRO A 685 29.47 -22.31 -0.91
CA PRO A 685 30.54 -21.87 -1.79
C PRO A 685 30.52 -20.36 -2.02
N THR A 686 31.69 -19.76 -1.92
CA THR A 686 32.00 -18.36 -2.22
C THR A 686 32.17 -18.19 -3.73
N PHE A 687 31.17 -17.60 -4.38
CA PHE A 687 31.23 -17.28 -5.81
C PHE A 687 31.53 -15.81 -6.05
N SER A 688 32.65 -15.52 -6.71
CA SER A 688 32.89 -14.20 -7.30
C SER A 688 32.34 -14.16 -8.73
N LEU A 689 31.77 -13.03 -9.13
CA LEU A 689 31.24 -12.82 -10.47
C LEU A 689 32.24 -11.99 -11.30
N ILE A 690 32.74 -12.56 -12.40
CA ILE A 690 33.58 -11.83 -13.37
C ILE A 690 32.72 -11.34 -14.53
N ALA A 691 33.16 -10.25 -15.19
CA ALA A 691 32.50 -9.73 -16.39
C ALA A 691 32.56 -10.77 -17.53
N PRO A 692 31.44 -11.01 -18.25
CA PRO A 692 31.31 -12.18 -19.12
C PRO A 692 32.03 -12.10 -20.49
N ASP A 693 32.84 -11.07 -20.75
CA ASP A 693 33.24 -10.67 -22.10
C ASP A 693 34.60 -11.19 -22.59
N SER A 694 35.43 -11.80 -21.74
CA SER A 694 36.85 -11.99 -22.04
C SER A 694 37.41 -13.36 -21.66
N SER A 695 37.16 -13.88 -20.45
CA SER A 695 37.79 -15.10 -19.94
C SER A 695 37.23 -16.40 -20.55
N LEU A 696 38.11 -17.22 -21.14
CA LEU A 696 37.80 -18.62 -21.49
C LEU A 696 37.68 -19.45 -20.20
N ALA A 697 36.64 -20.26 -20.08
CA ALA A 697 36.27 -20.99 -18.88
C ALA A 697 35.59 -22.32 -19.21
N SER A 698 35.79 -23.35 -18.38
CA SER A 698 35.12 -24.64 -18.57
C SER A 698 33.61 -24.49 -18.43
N PHE A 699 32.84 -25.34 -19.09
CA PHE A 699 31.39 -25.37 -18.97
C PHE A 699 30.86 -26.80 -19.10
N ARG A 700 29.56 -26.95 -18.82
CA ARG A 700 28.78 -28.15 -19.11
C ARG A 700 27.48 -27.74 -19.75
N CYS A 701 26.94 -28.60 -20.58
CA CYS A 701 25.64 -28.50 -21.19
C CYS A 701 24.59 -29.30 -20.40
N LEU A 702 23.33 -28.94 -20.60
CA LEU A 702 22.13 -29.53 -19.99
C LEU A 702 21.12 -29.81 -21.09
N GLY A 703 20.74 -31.06 -21.31
CA GLY A 703 19.72 -31.46 -22.30
C GLY A 703 18.71 -32.43 -21.71
N ALA A 704 17.80 -32.94 -22.53
CA ALA A 704 16.69 -33.77 -22.06
C ALA A 704 16.89 -35.27 -22.30
N THR A 705 16.38 -36.11 -21.39
CA THR A 705 16.48 -37.58 -21.48
C THR A 705 15.44 -38.22 -22.40
N ALA A 706 14.48 -37.45 -22.91
CA ALA A 706 13.46 -37.85 -23.86
C ALA A 706 13.22 -36.74 -24.89
N PRO A 707 12.71 -37.05 -26.10
CA PRO A 707 12.27 -36.03 -27.04
C PRO A 707 11.11 -35.26 -26.41
N PHE A 708 11.19 -33.94 -26.39
CA PHE A 708 10.05 -33.15 -25.93
C PHE A 708 8.92 -33.19 -26.96
N ALA A 709 7.71 -33.53 -26.50
CA ALA A 709 6.52 -33.28 -27.29
C ALA A 709 6.43 -31.78 -27.60
N LEU A 710 5.99 -31.44 -28.81
CA LEU A 710 5.66 -30.05 -29.15
C LEU A 710 4.60 -29.53 -28.17
N HIS A 711 4.64 -28.22 -27.88
CA HIS A 711 3.63 -27.57 -27.04
C HIS A 711 2.21 -27.98 -27.50
N PRO A 712 1.43 -28.72 -26.69
CA PRO A 712 0.29 -29.51 -27.19
C PRO A 712 -0.92 -28.67 -27.57
N ASN A 713 -0.96 -27.40 -27.15
CA ASN A 713 -1.94 -26.46 -27.66
C ASN A 713 -1.51 -26.03 -29.06
N THR A 714 -2.32 -26.36 -30.06
CA THR A 714 -2.39 -25.56 -31.29
C THR A 714 -2.62 -24.11 -30.90
N LEU A 715 -1.64 -23.25 -31.17
CA LEU A 715 -1.66 -21.82 -30.81
C LEU A 715 -2.56 -21.02 -31.78
N ALA A 716 -3.79 -21.50 -31.95
CA ALA A 716 -4.75 -21.06 -32.95
C ALA A 716 -5.33 -19.68 -32.62
N GLY A 717 -5.54 -18.88 -33.66
CA GLY A 717 -6.43 -17.71 -33.60
C GLY A 717 -5.78 -16.33 -33.47
N ASN A 718 -4.46 -16.20 -33.27
CA ASN A 718 -3.76 -14.90 -33.45
C ASN A 718 -2.22 -14.94 -33.52
N LEU A 719 -1.56 -16.09 -33.38
CA LEU A 719 -0.11 -16.14 -33.56
C LEU A 719 0.19 -16.22 -35.07
N GLY A 720 1.24 -15.51 -35.51
CA GLY A 720 1.70 -15.55 -36.90
C GLY A 720 2.39 -16.87 -37.24
N SER A 721 3.34 -16.82 -38.19
CA SER A 721 4.27 -17.94 -38.36
C SER A 721 4.94 -18.27 -37.01
N VAL A 722 5.09 -19.57 -36.75
CA VAL A 722 5.58 -20.12 -35.49
C VAL A 722 6.98 -20.67 -35.71
N PHE A 723 7.88 -20.43 -34.75
CA PHE A 723 9.25 -20.93 -34.77
C PHE A 723 9.47 -21.90 -33.60
N THR A 724 9.82 -23.13 -33.94
CA THR A 724 10.01 -24.23 -32.98
C THR A 724 11.48 -24.55 -32.81
N ASP A 725 11.93 -24.67 -31.56
CA ASP A 725 13.21 -25.27 -31.20
C ASP A 725 13.10 -26.80 -31.25
N PRO A 726 13.75 -27.48 -32.21
CA PRO A 726 13.60 -28.93 -32.40
C PRO A 726 14.25 -29.77 -31.29
N ALA A 727 15.03 -29.17 -30.38
CA ALA A 727 15.72 -29.89 -29.31
C ALA A 727 15.28 -29.50 -27.88
N THR A 728 14.31 -28.58 -27.73
CA THR A 728 13.53 -28.42 -26.46
C THR A 728 12.02 -28.63 -26.67
N GLY A 729 11.54 -28.81 -27.91
CA GLY A 729 10.11 -28.78 -28.23
C GLY A 729 9.45 -27.41 -27.97
N THR A 730 10.25 -26.41 -27.59
CA THR A 730 9.79 -25.07 -27.22
C THR A 730 9.36 -24.30 -28.45
N VAL A 731 8.21 -23.65 -28.35
CA VAL A 731 7.56 -22.94 -29.43
C VAL A 731 7.65 -21.44 -29.17
N SER A 732 7.85 -20.64 -30.22
CA SER A 732 7.98 -19.19 -30.12
C SER A 732 7.31 -18.49 -31.30
N HIS A 733 6.99 -17.21 -31.16
CA HIS A 733 6.53 -16.39 -32.28
C HIS A 733 7.67 -16.19 -33.29
N ALA A 734 7.43 -16.42 -34.59
CA ALA A 734 8.40 -16.05 -35.63
C ALA A 734 8.31 -14.56 -36.02
N THR A 735 7.25 -13.86 -35.62
CA THR A 735 7.03 -12.42 -35.77
C THR A 735 6.98 -11.69 -34.42
N ASP A 736 7.18 -10.37 -34.44
CA ASP A 736 7.14 -9.53 -33.23
C ASP A 736 5.70 -9.10 -32.88
N LEU A 737 5.32 -9.19 -31.61
CA LEU A 737 4.04 -8.72 -31.07
C LEU A 737 4.00 -7.17 -30.97
N PRO A 738 2.81 -6.55 -30.75
CA PRO A 738 2.68 -5.10 -30.63
C PRO A 738 3.58 -4.47 -29.56
N ASN A 739 3.79 -3.15 -29.64
CA ASN A 739 4.55 -2.45 -28.60
C ASN A 739 3.73 -2.35 -27.31
N PHE A 740 4.18 -2.98 -26.21
CA PHE A 740 3.60 -2.88 -24.87
C PHE A 740 4.63 -2.36 -23.85
N PRO A 741 4.20 -1.87 -22.68
CA PRO A 741 5.06 -1.80 -21.49
C PRO A 741 5.52 -3.21 -21.08
N TRP A 742 6.72 -3.34 -20.50
CA TRP A 742 7.28 -4.66 -20.08
C TRP A 742 6.29 -5.47 -19.22
N GLN A 743 5.66 -4.77 -18.29
CA GLN A 743 4.72 -5.32 -17.33
C GLN A 743 3.52 -6.00 -17.99
N ASP A 744 3.07 -5.49 -19.13
CA ASP A 744 1.89 -5.99 -19.84
C ASP A 744 2.27 -7.01 -20.91
N ALA A 745 3.48 -6.91 -21.46
CA ALA A 745 4.09 -7.96 -22.28
C ALA A 745 4.29 -9.27 -21.49
N VAL A 746 4.64 -9.20 -20.20
CA VAL A 746 4.65 -10.36 -19.29
C VAL A 746 3.25 -10.95 -19.13
N SER A 747 2.26 -10.13 -18.74
CA SER A 747 0.87 -10.55 -18.53
C SER A 747 0.25 -11.18 -19.77
N ASP A 748 0.43 -10.57 -20.95
CA ASP A 748 -0.08 -11.05 -22.23
C ASP A 748 0.52 -12.41 -22.60
N CYS A 749 1.85 -12.56 -22.49
CA CYS A 749 2.49 -13.84 -22.78
C CYS A 749 2.00 -14.97 -21.87
N GLN A 750 1.73 -14.69 -20.60
CA GLN A 750 1.20 -15.70 -19.67
C GLN A 750 -0.28 -15.98 -19.87
N THR A 751 -1.06 -14.98 -20.29
CA THR A 751 -2.47 -15.18 -20.70
C THR A 751 -2.55 -16.12 -21.90
N ARG A 752 -1.57 -16.06 -22.82
CA ARG A 752 -1.43 -17.00 -23.96
C ARG A 752 -0.88 -18.39 -23.58
N GLY A 753 -0.53 -18.63 -22.31
CA GLY A 753 0.09 -19.88 -21.87
C GLY A 753 1.61 -19.97 -22.10
N GLY A 754 2.31 -18.86 -22.23
CA GLY A 754 3.78 -18.81 -22.36
C GLY A 754 4.44 -17.90 -21.33
N ALA A 755 5.64 -17.42 -21.67
CA ALA A 755 6.41 -16.41 -20.95
C ALA A 755 7.17 -15.50 -21.96
N LEU A 756 7.69 -14.36 -21.49
CA LEU A 756 8.78 -13.69 -22.22
C LEU A 756 10.04 -14.58 -22.16
N PRO A 757 10.84 -14.72 -23.24
CA PRO A 757 12.11 -15.41 -23.17
C PRO A 757 13.10 -14.67 -22.26
N ASP A 758 13.97 -15.41 -21.57
CA ASP A 758 15.18 -14.87 -20.96
C ASP A 758 16.28 -14.62 -22.01
N ALA A 759 17.44 -14.11 -21.57
CA ALA A 759 18.54 -13.77 -22.48
C ALA A 759 19.19 -14.98 -23.18
N ALA A 760 19.22 -16.14 -22.52
CA ALA A 760 19.76 -17.38 -23.08
C ALA A 760 18.73 -18.04 -24.01
N GLU A 761 17.45 -18.06 -23.64
CA GLU A 761 16.37 -18.50 -24.54
C GLU A 761 16.34 -17.67 -25.83
N TRP A 762 16.38 -16.33 -25.71
CA TRP A 762 16.52 -15.42 -26.85
C TRP A 762 17.72 -15.73 -27.74
N ARG A 763 18.91 -15.93 -27.14
CA ARG A 763 20.12 -16.23 -27.90
C ARG A 763 20.02 -17.59 -28.60
N ARG A 764 19.50 -18.64 -27.94
CA ARG A 764 19.32 -19.96 -28.55
C ARG A 764 18.34 -19.94 -29.72
N LEU A 765 17.19 -19.27 -29.60
CA LEU A 765 16.26 -19.09 -30.73
C LEU A 765 16.97 -18.41 -31.91
N THR A 766 17.74 -17.35 -31.63
CA THR A 766 18.49 -16.62 -32.67
C THR A 766 19.61 -17.48 -33.26
N ASP A 767 20.26 -18.35 -32.47
CA ASP A 767 21.30 -19.25 -32.97
C ASP A 767 20.73 -20.36 -33.87
N LEU A 768 19.51 -20.82 -33.58
CA LEU A 768 18.68 -21.69 -34.42
C LEU A 768 18.09 -20.95 -35.66
N SER A 769 18.44 -19.68 -35.88
CA SER A 769 18.01 -18.85 -37.02
C SER A 769 16.54 -18.41 -37.01
N LEU A 770 16.01 -18.04 -35.83
CA LEU A 770 14.76 -17.28 -35.69
C LEU A 770 14.73 -16.08 -36.69
N PRO A 771 13.65 -15.89 -37.49
CA PRO A 771 13.62 -14.85 -38.52
C PRO A 771 13.96 -13.45 -38.01
N SER A 772 14.93 -12.82 -38.67
CA SER A 772 15.74 -11.78 -38.05
C SER A 772 14.98 -10.48 -37.74
N ILE A 773 15.37 -9.87 -36.62
CA ILE A 773 14.77 -8.68 -36.01
C ILE A 773 15.69 -7.44 -36.09
N ALA A 774 16.67 -7.49 -37.00
CA ALA A 774 17.80 -6.56 -37.08
C ALA A 774 17.40 -5.07 -36.92
N GLY A 775 18.03 -4.39 -35.96
CA GLY A 775 17.79 -2.98 -35.65
C GLY A 775 16.66 -2.68 -34.64
N LYS A 776 15.82 -3.66 -34.27
CA LYS A 776 14.74 -3.46 -33.27
C LYS A 776 15.20 -3.65 -31.83
N GLU A 777 14.42 -3.16 -30.89
CA GLU A 777 14.59 -3.37 -29.44
C GLU A 777 13.37 -4.13 -28.88
N LEU A 778 13.60 -5.28 -28.23
CA LEU A 778 12.54 -6.17 -27.72
C LEU A 778 12.59 -6.38 -26.21
N TRP A 779 11.46 -6.70 -25.58
CA TRP A 779 11.41 -7.11 -24.16
C TRP A 779 11.87 -8.56 -23.92
N ALA A 780 12.53 -8.76 -22.77
CA ALA A 780 12.89 -10.07 -22.20
C ALA A 780 12.39 -10.23 -20.74
N ALA A 781 12.44 -11.46 -20.21
CA ALA A 781 11.88 -11.86 -18.92
C ALA A 781 12.34 -11.05 -17.68
N ALA A 782 13.44 -10.32 -17.77
CA ALA A 782 14.11 -9.65 -16.64
C ALA A 782 13.96 -8.11 -16.63
N GLY A 783 12.90 -7.56 -17.23
CA GLY A 783 12.73 -6.11 -17.40
C GLY A 783 13.71 -5.47 -18.40
N ARG A 784 14.46 -6.30 -19.12
CA ARG A 784 15.53 -5.87 -20.03
C ARG A 784 15.01 -5.67 -21.44
N VAL A 785 15.49 -4.60 -22.07
CA VAL A 785 15.40 -4.39 -23.52
C VAL A 785 16.63 -5.04 -24.16
N VAL A 786 16.42 -5.79 -25.25
CA VAL A 786 17.49 -6.42 -26.03
C VAL A 786 17.48 -5.82 -27.44
N PRO A 787 18.52 -5.04 -27.83
CA PRO A 787 18.66 -4.57 -29.21
C PRO A 787 19.07 -5.73 -30.12
N ALA A 788 18.47 -5.81 -31.31
CA ALA A 788 18.70 -6.89 -32.27
C ALA A 788 20.03 -6.79 -33.02
N THR A 789 20.70 -5.64 -32.95
CA THR A 789 22.12 -5.49 -33.28
C THR A 789 23.04 -5.92 -32.14
N GLN A 790 22.51 -6.32 -30.97
CA GLN A 790 23.23 -6.66 -29.75
C GLN A 790 22.92 -8.07 -29.18
N PHE A 791 22.30 -8.98 -29.93
CA PHE A 791 22.53 -10.44 -29.74
C PHE A 791 23.97 -10.88 -30.09
N VAL A 792 24.88 -9.90 -30.18
CA VAL A 792 26.13 -9.86 -30.95
C VAL A 792 27.35 -9.78 -30.02
N ALA A 793 27.13 -9.77 -28.70
CA ALA A 793 28.12 -10.06 -27.67
C ALA A 793 27.39 -10.30 -26.33
N ALA A 794 28.05 -10.97 -25.40
CA ALA A 794 27.74 -10.93 -23.98
C ALA A 794 27.93 -9.55 -23.31
N LYS A 795 27.71 -8.44 -24.04
CA LYS A 795 27.19 -7.20 -23.45
C LYS A 795 25.71 -7.33 -23.11
N LEU A 796 25.41 -8.36 -22.30
CA LEU A 796 24.55 -8.19 -21.15
C LEU A 796 25.14 -7.06 -20.31
N PHE A 797 24.84 -5.81 -20.69
CA PHE A 797 25.18 -4.65 -19.88
C PHE A 797 24.45 -4.81 -18.55
N SER A 798 25.20 -5.27 -17.55
CA SER A 798 25.36 -4.43 -16.36
C SER A 798 25.96 -3.13 -16.87
N TYR A 799 25.14 -2.08 -16.97
CA TYR A 799 25.61 -0.74 -17.34
C TYR A 799 26.35 -0.16 -16.12
N TYR A 800 27.52 -0.73 -15.82
CA TYR A 800 28.47 -0.29 -14.80
C TYR A 800 29.07 1.04 -15.27
N GLY A 801 28.27 2.08 -15.10
CA GLY A 801 28.43 3.38 -15.75
C GLY A 801 27.24 4.30 -15.52
N ASN A 802 26.49 4.09 -14.44
CA ASN A 802 25.40 4.91 -13.90
C ASN A 802 24.20 5.15 -14.85
N THR A 803 22.97 4.95 -14.34
CA THR A 803 21.71 5.23 -15.04
C THR A 803 21.50 4.51 -16.39
N LEU A 804 21.30 3.19 -16.33
CA LEU A 804 20.09 2.63 -16.97
C LEU A 804 19.48 1.49 -16.15
N ASP A 805 19.38 1.72 -14.83
CA ASP A 805 18.31 1.09 -14.08
C ASP A 805 16.99 1.67 -14.61
N VAL A 806 16.23 0.86 -15.35
CA VAL A 806 14.86 1.22 -15.70
C VAL A 806 14.04 1.03 -14.43
N GLN A 807 14.00 2.07 -13.61
CA GLN A 807 12.92 2.28 -12.65
C GLN A 807 11.61 2.12 -13.41
N VAL A 808 10.95 0.96 -13.28
CA VAL A 808 9.64 0.71 -13.91
C VAL A 808 8.55 1.40 -13.06
N SER A 809 8.75 2.70 -12.82
CA SER A 809 7.73 3.60 -12.28
C SER A 809 6.50 3.51 -13.20
N PRO A 810 5.27 3.31 -12.67
CA PRO A 810 4.07 2.97 -13.47
C PRO A 810 3.52 4.02 -14.48
N GLY A 811 4.36 4.90 -15.05
CA GLY A 811 3.94 5.92 -16.01
C GLY A 811 4.92 6.26 -17.15
N VAL A 812 6.15 5.71 -17.18
CA VAL A 812 7.17 6.09 -18.20
C VAL A 812 7.97 4.91 -18.76
N ALA A 813 7.44 3.69 -18.70
CA ALA A 813 8.06 2.54 -19.35
C ALA A 813 7.99 2.70 -20.89
N PRO A 814 9.09 2.55 -21.65
CA PRO A 814 9.05 2.72 -23.10
C PRO A 814 8.31 1.54 -23.74
N PHE A 815 7.33 1.82 -24.59
CA PHE A 815 6.61 0.77 -25.32
C PHE A 815 7.58 0.07 -26.29
N LYS A 816 7.77 -1.25 -26.14
CA LYS A 816 8.62 -2.09 -27.01
C LYS A 816 7.86 -3.31 -27.49
N GLN A 817 8.21 -3.79 -28.68
CA GLN A 817 7.74 -5.07 -29.18
C GLN A 817 8.31 -6.20 -28.32
N TYR A 818 7.67 -7.37 -28.40
CA TYR A 818 8.08 -8.54 -27.64
C TYR A 818 7.70 -9.82 -28.39
N ARG A 819 8.07 -10.97 -27.84
CA ARG A 819 7.61 -12.28 -28.29
C ARG A 819 7.38 -13.15 -27.08
N CYS A 820 6.42 -14.06 -27.18
CA CYS A 820 6.24 -15.10 -26.16
C CYS A 820 6.85 -16.41 -26.63
N LEU A 821 7.33 -17.15 -25.65
CA LEU A 821 7.90 -18.49 -25.74
C LEU A 821 7.05 -19.43 -24.88
N PHE A 822 6.79 -20.62 -25.41
CA PHE A 822 5.85 -21.63 -24.92
C PHE A 822 6.61 -22.95 -24.78
N ARG A 823 6.97 -23.33 -23.56
CA ARG A 823 7.77 -24.54 -23.29
C ARG A 823 6.87 -25.78 -23.34
N SER A 824 7.44 -26.93 -23.69
CA SER A 824 6.67 -28.19 -23.78
C SER A 824 5.95 -28.50 -22.45
N LEU A 825 4.72 -29.03 -22.54
CA LEU A 825 3.88 -29.28 -21.36
C LEU A 825 3.90 -30.76 -20.97
N ASP A 826 3.77 -30.98 -19.66
CA ASP A 826 3.74 -32.26 -18.97
C ASP A 826 2.29 -32.54 -18.54
N PRO A 827 1.44 -33.18 -19.38
CA PRO A 827 0.00 -33.28 -19.12
C PRO A 827 -0.34 -34.10 -17.87
N ASP A 828 0.52 -35.06 -17.53
CA ASP A 828 0.41 -35.91 -16.34
C ASP A 828 0.95 -35.24 -15.06
N TYR A 829 1.47 -34.00 -15.15
CA TYR A 829 2.05 -33.32 -14.00
C TYR A 829 0.98 -32.75 -13.06
N ALA A 830 0.66 -33.55 -12.04
CA ALA A 830 0.05 -33.04 -10.82
C ALA A 830 1.06 -32.16 -10.06
N GLY A 831 0.65 -30.93 -9.74
CA GLY A 831 1.37 -30.08 -8.80
C GLY A 831 1.39 -30.65 -7.38
N PRO A 832 2.17 -30.05 -6.46
CA PRO A 832 2.25 -30.53 -5.08
C PRO A 832 0.87 -30.47 -4.40
N PRO A 833 0.51 -31.46 -3.54
CA PRO A 833 -0.78 -31.50 -2.88
C PRO A 833 -0.96 -30.40 -1.82
N SER A 834 0.14 -29.78 -1.38
CA SER A 834 0.18 -28.65 -0.45
C SER A 834 1.53 -27.93 -0.57
N CYS A 835 1.55 -26.65 -0.22
CA CYS A 835 2.71 -25.76 -0.33
C CYS A 835 3.24 -25.36 1.05
N ASN A 836 4.32 -24.56 1.09
CA ASN A 836 5.03 -24.16 2.30
C ASN A 836 5.42 -25.36 3.20
N ALA A 837 6.09 -26.37 2.62
CA ALA A 837 6.43 -27.64 3.27
C ALA A 837 5.22 -28.42 3.81
N GLY A 838 4.07 -28.29 3.12
CA GLY A 838 2.85 -29.04 3.38
C GLY A 838 1.84 -28.38 4.33
N THR A 839 2.10 -27.15 4.80
CA THR A 839 1.24 -26.47 5.79
C THR A 839 0.13 -25.61 5.18
N GLU A 840 0.15 -25.34 3.88
CA GLU A 840 -0.76 -24.40 3.21
C GLU A 840 -1.34 -24.97 1.90
N THR A 841 -2.52 -24.50 1.49
CA THR A 841 -3.00 -24.73 0.12
C THR A 841 -2.18 -23.89 -0.87
N CYS A 842 -1.71 -24.51 -1.95
CA CYS A 842 -0.93 -23.81 -2.97
C CYS A 842 -1.74 -22.69 -3.64
N PHE A 843 -1.08 -21.54 -3.89
CA PHE A 843 -1.62 -20.57 -4.81
C PHE A 843 -1.48 -21.11 -6.23
N GLN A 844 -2.59 -21.26 -6.96
CA GLN A 844 -2.62 -21.85 -8.29
C GLN A 844 -3.11 -20.84 -9.33
N THR A 845 -2.46 -20.84 -10.49
CA THR A 845 -2.87 -20.09 -11.68
C THR A 845 -2.98 -21.02 -12.88
N THR A 846 -3.93 -20.73 -13.76
CA THR A 846 -4.27 -21.57 -14.92
C THR A 846 -4.43 -20.68 -16.15
N ALA A 847 -3.60 -20.87 -17.18
CA ALA A 847 -3.74 -20.17 -18.46
C ALA A 847 -4.53 -21.01 -19.48
N THR A 848 -5.26 -20.33 -20.36
CA THR A 848 -6.17 -20.95 -21.34
C THR A 848 -5.44 -21.73 -22.42
N GLY A 849 -5.88 -22.97 -22.66
CA GLY A 849 -5.39 -23.87 -23.70
C GLY A 849 -6.07 -25.24 -23.61
N THR A 850 -5.97 -26.06 -24.66
CA THR A 850 -6.50 -27.44 -24.72
C THR A 850 -5.92 -28.33 -23.62
N VAL A 851 -4.62 -28.19 -23.37
CA VAL A 851 -3.90 -28.55 -22.14
C VAL A 851 -3.57 -27.22 -21.46
N PRO A 852 -4.19 -26.86 -20.34
CA PRO A 852 -3.93 -25.58 -19.69
C PRO A 852 -2.51 -25.55 -19.10
N VAL A 853 -1.88 -24.37 -19.10
CA VAL A 853 -0.64 -24.17 -18.34
C VAL A 853 -1.01 -23.89 -16.90
N ILE A 854 -0.59 -24.78 -15.99
CA ILE A 854 -0.89 -24.69 -14.57
C ILE A 854 0.42 -24.39 -13.84
N ARG A 855 0.40 -23.34 -13.01
CA ARG A 855 1.52 -22.93 -12.16
C ARG A 855 1.05 -22.83 -10.71
N TRP A 856 1.78 -23.49 -9.82
CA TRP A 856 1.58 -23.43 -8.37
C TRP A 856 2.72 -22.66 -7.72
N ALA A 857 2.43 -21.98 -6.61
CA ALA A 857 3.39 -21.23 -5.83
C ALA A 857 3.07 -21.30 -4.33
N ASP A 858 4.10 -21.15 -3.49
CA ASP A 858 3.90 -20.93 -2.05
C ASP A 858 3.10 -19.63 -1.82
N PRO A 859 1.91 -19.68 -1.18
CA PRO A 859 1.14 -18.47 -0.86
C PRO A 859 1.88 -17.54 0.12
N LYS A 860 2.82 -18.08 0.92
CA LYS A 860 3.59 -17.37 1.95
C LYS A 860 5.08 -17.57 1.73
N ASP A 861 5.91 -16.70 2.27
CA ASP A 861 7.37 -16.90 2.27
C ASP A 861 7.77 -18.03 3.22
N ARG A 862 8.75 -18.84 2.82
CA ARG A 862 9.42 -19.80 3.70
C ARG A 862 10.43 -19.12 4.61
N PHE A 863 10.77 -19.79 5.71
CA PHE A 863 11.82 -19.35 6.64
C PHE A 863 13.13 -19.03 5.89
N PRO A 864 13.86 -17.95 6.24
CA PRO A 864 15.08 -17.58 5.56
C PRO A 864 16.12 -18.71 5.51
N ASN A 865 16.73 -18.91 4.34
CA ASN A 865 17.75 -19.93 4.10
C ASN A 865 18.86 -19.35 3.18
N THR A 866 20.00 -20.02 3.11
CA THR A 866 21.03 -19.78 2.08
C THR A 866 20.48 -20.01 0.68
N LEU A 867 21.10 -19.47 -0.38
CA LEU A 867 20.65 -19.72 -1.75
C LEU A 867 20.66 -21.23 -2.08
N ALA A 868 21.74 -21.93 -1.70
CA ALA A 868 21.87 -23.37 -1.91
C ALA A 868 20.79 -24.17 -1.17
N GLY A 869 20.52 -23.82 0.10
CA GLY A 869 19.48 -24.45 0.90
C GLY A 869 18.07 -24.17 0.39
N ALA A 870 17.77 -22.93 -0.01
CA ALA A 870 16.48 -22.53 -0.58
C ALA A 870 16.18 -23.29 -1.89
N VAL A 871 17.18 -23.39 -2.77
CA VAL A 871 17.11 -24.16 -4.01
C VAL A 871 16.88 -25.65 -3.68
N ALA A 872 17.67 -26.23 -2.78
CA ALA A 872 17.54 -27.65 -2.38
C ALA A 872 16.18 -28.00 -1.76
N THR A 873 15.63 -27.15 -0.88
CA THR A 873 14.29 -27.39 -0.30
C THR A 873 13.21 -27.42 -1.38
N CYS A 874 13.25 -26.51 -2.36
CA CYS A 874 12.23 -26.51 -3.42
C CYS A 874 12.28 -27.77 -4.29
N ALA A 875 13.46 -28.28 -4.64
CA ALA A 875 13.57 -29.49 -5.45
C ALA A 875 13.30 -30.79 -4.69
N ALA A 876 13.54 -30.83 -3.38
CA ALA A 876 13.08 -31.92 -2.52
C ALA A 876 11.55 -32.07 -2.55
N GLU A 877 10.83 -30.98 -2.84
CA GLU A 877 9.37 -30.95 -3.07
C GLU A 877 8.99 -30.96 -4.56
N GLY A 878 9.92 -31.28 -5.48
CA GLY A 878 9.68 -31.38 -6.92
C GLY A 878 9.49 -30.05 -7.66
N GLY A 879 9.80 -28.92 -7.02
CA GLY A 879 9.69 -27.55 -7.54
C GLY A 879 11.03 -26.84 -7.64
N ARG A 880 10.97 -25.52 -7.82
CA ARG A 880 12.16 -24.64 -8.00
C ARG A 880 11.91 -23.26 -7.43
N LEU A 881 12.95 -22.43 -7.33
CA LEU A 881 12.75 -20.98 -7.16
C LEU A 881 12.08 -20.39 -8.42
N PRO A 882 11.25 -19.34 -8.28
CA PRO A 882 10.72 -18.61 -9.42
C PRO A 882 11.80 -17.76 -10.09
N SER A 883 11.58 -17.43 -11.36
CA SER A 883 12.25 -16.30 -12.01
C SER A 883 11.63 -14.96 -11.56
N TYR A 884 12.32 -13.84 -11.79
CA TYR A 884 11.81 -12.50 -11.46
C TYR A 884 10.46 -12.20 -12.16
N GLY A 885 10.37 -12.38 -13.48
CA GLY A 885 9.15 -12.10 -14.24
C GLY A 885 7.97 -13.01 -13.85
N GLU A 886 8.24 -14.27 -13.53
CA GLU A 886 7.27 -15.24 -13.03
C GLU A 886 6.74 -14.88 -11.64
N LEU A 887 7.60 -14.47 -10.71
CA LEU A 887 7.18 -14.00 -9.38
C LEU A 887 6.30 -12.75 -9.48
N VAL A 888 6.72 -11.75 -10.26
CA VAL A 888 5.97 -10.50 -10.47
C VAL A 888 4.59 -10.79 -11.10
N ALA A 889 4.52 -11.74 -12.02
CA ALA A 889 3.28 -12.18 -12.65
C ALA A 889 2.32 -12.90 -11.69
N LEU A 890 2.81 -13.86 -10.91
CA LEU A 890 1.98 -14.57 -9.94
C LEU A 890 1.36 -13.58 -8.93
N ILE A 891 2.11 -12.56 -8.52
CA ILE A 891 1.61 -11.47 -7.65
C ILE A 891 0.54 -10.62 -8.34
N ARG A 892 0.70 -10.31 -9.64
CA ARG A 892 -0.36 -9.66 -10.45
C ARG A 892 -1.62 -10.52 -10.59
N GLN A 893 -1.47 -11.84 -10.59
CA GLN A 893 -2.56 -12.81 -10.63
C GLN A 893 -3.17 -13.11 -9.24
N GLY A 894 -2.68 -12.46 -8.18
CA GLY A 894 -3.24 -12.53 -6.82
C GLY A 894 -2.37 -13.21 -5.77
N LEU A 895 -1.13 -13.62 -6.07
CA LEU A 895 -0.24 -14.25 -5.08
C LEU A 895 0.04 -13.26 -3.93
N PRO A 896 -0.27 -13.60 -2.66
CA PRO A 896 -0.10 -12.65 -1.55
C PRO A 896 1.37 -12.28 -1.33
N ASN A 897 1.74 -11.02 -1.58
CA ASN A 897 3.14 -10.55 -1.47
C ASN A 897 3.63 -10.48 0.00
N GLY A 898 2.68 -10.43 0.94
CA GLY A 898 2.92 -10.13 2.36
C GLY A 898 3.01 -8.64 2.63
N SER A 899 2.90 -8.25 3.89
CA SER A 899 2.65 -6.87 4.35
C SER A 899 3.91 -6.06 4.71
N ALA A 900 5.11 -6.51 4.33
CA ALA A 900 6.37 -5.84 4.66
C ALA A 900 6.74 -4.80 3.57
N PRO A 901 6.93 -3.50 3.90
CA PRO A 901 7.14 -2.44 2.91
C PRO A 901 8.50 -2.50 2.20
N THR A 902 9.47 -3.21 2.77
CA THR A 902 10.73 -3.58 2.12
C THR A 902 11.02 -5.07 2.37
N LYS A 903 11.10 -5.86 1.30
CA LYS A 903 11.28 -7.32 1.41
C LYS A 903 12.19 -7.83 0.29
N VAL A 904 13.18 -8.66 0.61
CA VAL A 904 14.07 -9.28 -0.38
C VAL A 904 13.91 -10.80 -0.32
N ILE A 905 13.62 -11.43 -1.46
CA ILE A 905 13.49 -12.90 -1.53
C ILE A 905 14.43 -13.51 -2.57
N TRP A 906 14.78 -14.80 -2.39
CA TRP A 906 15.54 -15.55 -3.39
C TRP A 906 14.70 -15.86 -4.65
N THR A 907 15.33 -15.71 -5.81
CA THR A 907 14.83 -16.13 -7.13
C THR A 907 15.97 -16.73 -7.94
N THR A 908 15.68 -17.37 -9.09
CA THR A 908 16.74 -17.85 -10.01
C THR A 908 17.63 -16.71 -10.52
N SER A 909 17.12 -15.47 -10.52
CA SER A 909 17.84 -14.24 -10.87
C SER A 909 18.68 -13.65 -9.72
N LEU A 910 18.97 -14.45 -8.68
CA LEU A 910 19.74 -14.15 -7.47
C LEU A 910 19.09 -13.19 -6.46
N ARG A 911 18.42 -12.09 -6.84
CA ARG A 911 17.71 -11.21 -5.88
C ARG A 911 16.50 -10.51 -6.49
N VAL A 912 15.44 -10.37 -5.70
CA VAL A 912 14.34 -9.42 -5.96
C VAL A 912 14.02 -8.68 -4.66
N GLY A 913 14.12 -7.34 -4.69
CA GLY A 913 13.74 -6.47 -3.59
C GLY A 913 12.45 -5.71 -3.92
N TRP A 914 11.49 -5.73 -3.01
CA TRP A 914 10.23 -4.99 -3.14
C TRP A 914 10.32 -3.69 -2.35
N ALA A 915 9.80 -2.60 -2.92
CA ALA A 915 9.58 -1.34 -2.24
C ALA A 915 8.32 -0.67 -2.80
N GLY A 916 7.36 -0.33 -1.93
CA GLY A 916 6.12 0.36 -2.31
C GLY A 916 4.93 0.01 -1.42
N THR A 917 3.95 0.92 -1.36
CA THR A 917 2.61 0.68 -0.80
C THR A 917 1.62 0.26 -1.91
N GLU A 918 0.42 -0.13 -1.51
CA GLU A 918 -0.56 -0.94 -2.29
C GLU A 918 -0.98 -0.39 -3.66
N SER A 919 -0.69 0.88 -3.98
CA SER A 919 -1.09 1.55 -5.23
C SER A 919 0.02 1.73 -6.27
N GLY A 920 1.26 1.28 -6.02
CA GLY A 920 2.39 1.51 -6.94
C GLY A 920 3.49 0.45 -6.88
N TRP A 921 3.36 -0.60 -7.71
CA TRP A 921 4.32 -1.72 -7.72
C TRP A 921 5.66 -1.38 -8.41
N THR A 922 6.71 -1.13 -7.62
CA THR A 922 8.10 -1.22 -8.06
C THR A 922 8.82 -2.40 -7.42
N ALA A 923 8.90 -3.52 -8.15
CA ALA A 923 9.86 -4.57 -7.85
C ALA A 923 11.23 -4.15 -8.39
N ARG A 924 12.23 -3.99 -7.51
CA ARG A 924 13.60 -3.63 -7.86
C ARG A 924 14.48 -4.88 -7.97
N ILE A 925 15.29 -4.93 -9.01
CA ILE A 925 16.46 -5.81 -9.03
C ILE A 925 17.52 -5.12 -8.15
N ALA A 926 17.85 -5.73 -7.01
CA ALA A 926 18.91 -5.23 -6.15
C ALA A 926 20.29 -5.46 -6.81
N SER A 927 20.67 -4.56 -7.71
CA SER A 927 22.04 -4.48 -8.24
C SER A 927 23.01 -4.07 -7.15
N ALA A 928 24.27 -4.48 -7.26
CA ALA A 928 25.30 -4.21 -6.23
C ALA A 928 25.79 -2.74 -6.17
N THR A 929 25.09 -1.82 -6.85
CA THR A 929 25.53 -0.44 -7.08
C THR A 929 24.39 0.59 -7.02
N ASP A 930 23.32 0.33 -6.25
CA ASP A 930 22.37 1.40 -5.90
C ASP A 930 23.09 2.37 -4.94
N GLY A 931 23.28 3.61 -5.38
CA GLY A 931 24.24 4.57 -4.82
C GLY A 931 23.89 5.11 -3.43
N GLY A 932 24.12 4.30 -2.40
CA GLY A 932 23.89 4.64 -0.99
C GLY A 932 24.39 3.60 0.01
N VAL A 933 24.51 2.32 -0.38
CA VAL A 933 25.03 1.24 0.48
C VAL A 933 26.23 0.55 -0.18
N ALA A 934 27.35 1.27 -0.22
CA ALA A 934 28.62 0.70 -0.67
C ALA A 934 29.21 -0.24 0.41
N GLY A 935 28.93 -1.54 0.30
CA GLY A 935 29.53 -2.56 1.17
C GLY A 935 28.96 -3.97 1.01
N ASP A 936 27.63 -4.08 0.92
CA ASP A 936 26.91 -5.36 1.09
C ASP A 936 26.97 -6.29 -0.14
N THR A 937 28.15 -6.86 -0.34
CA THR A 937 28.41 -8.03 -1.17
C THR A 937 27.85 -9.27 -0.48
N LEU A 938 26.52 -9.32 -0.31
CA LEU A 938 25.79 -10.37 0.40
C LEU A 938 26.12 -11.76 -0.17
N ALA A 939 26.98 -12.51 0.53
CA ALA A 939 27.52 -13.78 0.06
C ALA A 939 26.42 -14.84 -0.18
N PRO A 940 26.69 -15.93 -0.92
CA PRO A 940 25.75 -17.04 -1.10
C PRO A 940 25.24 -17.68 0.21
N GLY A 941 25.99 -17.51 1.31
CA GLY A 941 25.60 -17.88 2.68
C GLY A 941 24.66 -16.89 3.41
N SER A 942 24.17 -15.83 2.75
CA SER A 942 23.15 -14.93 3.33
C SER A 942 21.83 -15.67 3.51
N PHE A 943 21.13 -15.45 4.61
CA PHE A 943 19.82 -16.08 4.86
C PHE A 943 18.71 -15.13 4.40
N LEU A 944 18.02 -15.46 3.30
CA LEU A 944 16.87 -14.71 2.79
C LEU A 944 15.63 -15.61 2.69
N PRO A 945 14.42 -15.07 2.93
CA PRO A 945 13.18 -15.79 2.66
C PRO A 945 13.06 -16.13 1.17
N TYR A 946 12.26 -17.14 0.86
CA TYR A 946 12.10 -17.65 -0.49
C TYR A 946 10.72 -18.26 -0.68
N ARG A 947 10.39 -18.53 -1.95
CA ARG A 947 9.21 -19.28 -2.35
C ARG A 947 9.61 -20.29 -3.40
N CYS A 948 8.96 -21.45 -3.34
CA CYS A 948 8.99 -22.47 -4.37
C CYS A 948 7.82 -22.24 -5.33
N VAL A 949 8.06 -22.58 -6.60
CA VAL A 949 7.05 -22.66 -7.64
C VAL A 949 7.18 -23.99 -8.39
N TRP A 950 6.06 -24.43 -8.95
CA TRP A 950 5.92 -25.66 -9.70
C TRP A 950 5.11 -25.37 -10.97
N SER A 951 5.44 -26.04 -12.06
CA SER A 951 4.78 -25.86 -13.35
C SER A 951 4.63 -27.20 -14.07
N ASN A 952 3.54 -27.35 -14.83
CA ASN A 952 3.44 -28.37 -15.86
C ASN A 952 4.22 -27.99 -17.15
N GLU A 953 4.68 -26.75 -17.28
CA GLU A 953 5.78 -26.40 -18.19
C GLU A 953 7.05 -27.18 -17.80
N ARG A 954 7.61 -27.90 -18.76
CA ARG A 954 8.98 -28.45 -18.71
C ARG A 954 9.98 -27.31 -19.00
N LEU A 955 11.23 -27.47 -18.56
CA LEU A 955 12.33 -26.51 -18.74
C LEU A 955 13.24 -26.93 -19.89
#